data_AF-A0A8J9ZLH5-F1
#
_entry.id   AF-A0A8J9ZLH5-F1
#
_cell.length_a   1.000
_cell.length_b   1.000
_cell.length_c   1.000
_cell.angle_alpha   90.00
_cell.angle_beta   90.00
_cell.angle_gamma   90.00
#
_symmetry.space_group_name_H-M   'P 1'
#
loop_
_entity.id
_entity.type
_entity.pdbx_description
1 polymer ?
#
loop_
_entity_poly.entity_id
_entity_poly.type
_entity_poly.pdbx_seq_one_letter_code
_entity_poly.pdbx_strand_id
1 'polypeptide(L)'
;MASPGGTLKWDPKNLEIKTHSVEKTLEPLVTQVTTLVNTKGNSGKKKGRSKKAHVLSALVKKATETFIDKGEIIAKDYPDIQDDMMAAIDDCKKTGDTMYAASQEFADDPCSSMKRGAMVRAARALLSAVTRLLIIADMADVHMLLKHLRIVEESLERVRQAQDQQALNNAFRQYGKDVVGLNDIAMKRQNDLIDPARRDEMAAARNTLKKNSMMLYTASKAFLRHPDVAAAKANRDYVYKQVCDAVNSLSNAAQASGPADPHPYEGAGELAAALDEFDQKIVMDPASYNEVRTRPSLEERLESIISGAALMADSSCTRDDRRERIVAECNAVRQALQDLLTEYMNCAGGRKTKELDEAVDRMHKKTRDLRRQLRKAVVDHVSDSFLETNVPLLVLIEAAKRGNEKEVKEYAQVFREHANKLVEVANLACSMSNNEEGVKLVRLAANQIENLCPQVINAALTLAARPRSKVAQENMDVFRDQWETQVRLLTEAVDDITSIDDFLAVSEQHILEDVNKCLLARQENDADSFDRTAGAIRGRVSRVCNVVNAEMDNYEPGIYTERVREAVILLGDQVMPAFTESVEIVVEALSQDPPKETDENELIDSSRNVYEGVRDVRRAVLMIRSPEELETDTEYEDEAYETHSRSSRMTDDRELEGSQAGEFGGKSARALMRELPEEEKKKIAQQLEVFRAEKSRLDEEIAKWDDSGNDIIVLAKQMCMIMMEMTDFTRGHGPLKSTMDVINAAKRIAEAGTKMDKLARAIADQCPESQTKDDLLAYLQRIALFCHQLNIASKVKAEVQNISGDLSVSGPHWASMLDSATSLITASKNLMNAVVLTVKSCYVASTKYKKAMKSHNVNSPVVMWKMRAPEKKPLVRREKPEELSAKVRKGSQKRHVSPIQALSEFSGRDTF
;
A
#
# COMPACT_ATOMS: atom_id res chain seq x y z
N MET A 1 -5.68 31.65 25.55
CA MET A 1 -5.21 30.28 25.24
C MET A 1 -3.84 30.15 25.87
N ALA A 2 -3.64 29.14 26.73
CA ALA A 2 -2.37 28.93 27.41
C ALA A 2 -1.25 28.78 26.37
N SER A 3 -0.19 29.59 26.48
CA SER A 3 1.03 29.39 25.69
C SER A 3 1.56 27.97 25.97
N PRO A 4 1.73 27.12 24.95
CA PRO A 4 2.55 25.93 25.12
C PRO A 4 4.01 26.39 25.11
N GLY A 5 4.45 26.99 26.22
CA GLY A 5 5.87 27.20 26.47
C GLY A 5 6.53 25.83 26.52
N GLY A 6 7.09 25.40 25.39
CA GLY A 6 7.62 24.06 25.20
C GLY A 6 8.72 23.75 26.21
N THR A 7 8.34 23.10 27.31
CA THR A 7 9.21 22.23 28.08
C THR A 7 9.50 21.01 27.21
N LEU A 8 10.78 20.75 26.97
CA LEU A 8 11.26 19.59 26.23
C LEU A 8 10.62 18.31 26.80
N LYS A 9 9.91 17.54 25.96
CA LYS A 9 9.23 16.28 26.37
C LYS A 9 10.14 15.04 26.34
N TRP A 10 11.45 15.23 26.19
CA TRP A 10 12.40 14.16 25.89
C TRP A 10 13.17 13.71 27.14
N ASP A 11 13.29 12.39 27.34
CA ASP A 11 14.12 11.80 28.41
C ASP A 11 15.51 11.41 27.86
N PRO A 12 16.60 12.09 28.26
CA PRO A 12 17.97 11.79 27.83
C PRO A 12 18.51 10.45 28.38
N LYS A 13 17.74 9.74 29.21
CA LYS A 13 18.05 8.36 29.64
C LYS A 13 17.51 7.31 28.67
N ASN A 14 16.62 7.69 27.76
CA ASN A 14 16.15 6.80 26.70
C ASN A 14 17.20 6.71 25.58
N LEU A 15 17.77 5.52 25.37
CA LEU A 15 18.82 5.26 24.37
C LEU A 15 18.26 4.88 22.99
N GLU A 16 17.01 5.25 22.71
CA GLU A 16 16.36 5.01 21.42
C GLU A 16 16.95 5.92 20.33
N ILE A 17 17.56 5.30 19.31
CA ILE A 17 18.12 6.00 18.15
C ILE A 17 16.98 6.30 17.17
N LYS A 18 16.77 7.59 16.85
CA LYS A 18 15.64 8.03 16.01
C LYS A 18 16.05 8.60 14.65
N THR A 19 17.35 8.74 14.42
CA THR A 19 17.90 9.40 13.25
C THR A 19 18.96 8.57 12.54
N HIS A 20 18.94 8.59 11.21
CA HIS A 20 19.94 7.94 10.37
C HIS A 20 21.36 8.49 10.63
N SER A 21 21.50 9.76 10.97
CA SER A 21 22.80 10.37 11.28
C SER A 21 23.46 9.75 12.52
N VAL A 22 22.70 9.58 13.61
CA VAL A 22 23.19 8.88 14.82
C VAL A 22 23.55 7.43 14.50
N GLU A 23 22.70 6.70 13.77
CA GLU A 23 22.94 5.31 13.37
C GLU A 23 24.23 5.15 12.57
N LYS A 24 24.40 5.93 11.49
CA LYS A 24 25.59 5.91 10.62
C LYS A 24 26.85 6.30 11.37
N THR A 25 26.76 7.23 12.33
CA THR A 25 27.92 7.66 13.11
C THR A 25 28.34 6.61 14.14
N LEU A 26 27.37 5.83 14.67
CA LEU A 26 27.62 4.77 15.64
C LEU A 26 28.16 3.48 14.99
N GLU A 27 27.77 3.20 13.73
CA GLU A 27 28.09 1.96 13.00
C GLU A 27 29.59 1.58 12.98
N PRO A 28 30.55 2.49 12.72
CA PRO A 28 31.97 2.16 12.73
C PRO A 28 32.47 1.73 14.11
N LEU A 29 32.00 2.39 15.17
CA LEU A 29 32.37 2.06 16.55
C LEU A 29 31.80 0.70 16.94
N VAL A 30 30.52 0.44 16.62
CA VAL A 30 29.88 -0.87 16.83
C VAL A 30 30.66 -1.97 16.10
N THR A 31 31.05 -1.72 14.85
CA THR A 31 31.81 -2.69 14.04
C THR A 31 33.17 -3.00 14.67
N GLN A 32 33.91 -1.98 15.11
CA GLN A 32 35.22 -2.14 15.75
C GLN A 32 35.14 -2.86 17.09
N VAL A 33 34.20 -2.45 17.95
CA VAL A 33 33.95 -3.05 19.26
C VAL A 33 33.49 -4.50 19.11
N THR A 34 32.57 -4.77 18.18
CA THR A 34 32.07 -6.14 17.92
C THR A 34 33.18 -7.03 17.37
N THR A 35 34.03 -6.52 16.48
CA THR A 35 35.19 -7.27 15.95
C THR A 35 36.16 -7.64 17.06
N LEU A 36 36.42 -6.72 17.99
CA LEU A 36 37.28 -6.95 19.15
C LEU A 36 36.68 -7.98 20.13
N VAL A 37 35.36 -7.95 20.34
CA VAL A 37 34.63 -8.89 21.23
C VAL A 37 34.50 -10.30 20.64
N ASN A 38 34.38 -10.42 19.31
CA ASN A 38 34.09 -11.67 18.60
C ASN A 38 35.32 -12.45 18.12
N THR A 39 36.55 -12.08 18.51
CA THR A 39 37.73 -12.93 18.26
C THR A 39 37.59 -14.26 19.02
N LYS A 40 37.05 -15.30 18.37
CA LYS A 40 36.96 -16.64 18.97
C LYS A 40 38.34 -17.29 19.02
N GLY A 41 38.76 -17.64 20.22
CA GLY A 41 39.83 -18.60 20.45
C GLY A 41 39.38 -20.03 20.14
N ASN A 42 40.09 -20.69 19.24
CA ASN A 42 40.50 -22.09 19.45
C ASN A 42 41.71 -22.39 18.55
N SER A 43 42.89 -21.93 18.96
CA SER A 43 44.14 -22.52 18.54
C SER A 43 44.89 -22.87 19.81
N GLY A 44 45.05 -24.16 20.10
CA GLY A 44 45.81 -24.69 21.24
C GLY A 44 47.32 -24.42 21.14
N LYS A 45 47.73 -23.25 20.66
CA LYS A 45 49.12 -22.80 20.58
C LYS A 45 49.32 -21.67 21.58
N LYS A 46 50.20 -21.89 22.57
CA LYS A 46 50.71 -20.82 23.43
C LYS A 46 51.69 -19.92 22.65
N LYS A 47 51.60 -18.62 22.98
CA LYS A 47 52.50 -17.48 22.73
C LYS A 47 52.33 -16.68 21.42
N GLY A 48 51.92 -15.42 21.60
CA GLY A 48 52.09 -14.31 20.66
C GLY A 48 51.06 -13.20 20.90
N ARG A 49 51.52 -11.97 21.22
CA ARG A 49 50.68 -10.75 21.31
C ARG A 49 49.83 -10.61 20.05
N SER A 50 48.52 -10.36 20.19
CA SER A 50 47.68 -10.09 19.02
C SER A 50 47.91 -8.66 18.53
N LYS A 51 48.87 -8.46 17.61
CA LYS A 51 49.13 -7.14 16.99
C LYS A 51 47.85 -6.48 16.46
N LYS A 52 46.89 -7.28 15.97
CA LYS A 52 45.59 -6.81 15.49
C LYS A 52 44.67 -6.29 16.60
N ALA A 53 44.70 -6.86 17.80
CA ALA A 53 43.88 -6.41 18.92
C ALA A 53 44.36 -5.06 19.49
N HIS A 54 45.68 -4.85 19.59
CA HIS A 54 46.22 -3.54 19.99
C HIS A 54 45.89 -2.44 18.97
N VAL A 55 45.91 -2.75 17.66
CA VAL A 55 45.50 -1.82 16.60
C VAL A 55 44.01 -1.47 16.73
N LEU A 56 43.13 -2.46 16.93
CA LEU A 56 41.70 -2.21 17.14
C LEU A 56 41.43 -1.41 18.42
N SER A 57 42.13 -1.69 19.51
CA SER A 57 42.04 -0.92 20.76
C SER A 57 42.46 0.54 20.56
N ALA A 58 43.53 0.81 19.80
CA ALA A 58 43.95 2.16 19.45
C ALA A 58 42.94 2.88 18.54
N LEU A 59 42.30 2.17 17.61
CA LEU A 59 41.24 2.73 16.76
C LEU A 59 40.00 3.10 17.58
N VAL A 60 39.59 2.25 18.52
CA VAL A 60 38.47 2.55 19.44
C VAL A 60 38.79 3.78 20.28
N LYS A 61 40.00 3.88 20.85
CA LYS A 61 40.42 5.07 21.62
C LYS A 61 40.38 6.35 20.76
N LYS A 62 40.96 6.31 19.56
CA LYS A 62 40.95 7.46 18.64
C LYS A 62 39.52 7.85 18.23
N ALA A 63 38.64 6.88 18.00
CA ALA A 63 37.24 7.14 17.70
C ALA A 63 36.54 7.82 18.88
N THR A 64 36.74 7.34 20.11
CA THR A 64 36.20 7.97 21.34
C THR A 64 36.72 9.40 21.52
N GLU A 65 38.00 9.65 21.31
CA GLU A 65 38.58 11.02 21.34
C GLU A 65 37.92 11.92 20.29
N THR A 66 37.68 11.42 19.08
CA THR A 66 37.00 12.19 18.02
C THR A 66 35.55 12.53 18.40
N PHE A 67 34.83 11.62 19.07
CA PHE A 67 33.48 11.89 19.58
C PHE A 67 33.49 12.98 20.65
N ILE A 68 34.45 12.93 21.57
CA ILE A 68 34.65 13.92 22.63
C ILE A 68 34.93 15.30 22.03
N ASP A 69 35.90 15.40 21.12
CA ASP A 69 36.30 16.69 20.51
C ASP A 69 35.12 17.35 19.79
N LYS A 70 34.34 16.56 19.05
CA LYS A 70 33.11 17.05 18.39
C LYS A 70 32.04 17.44 19.40
N GLY A 71 31.85 16.66 20.46
CA GLY A 71 30.92 16.99 21.54
C GLY A 71 31.27 18.33 22.20
N GLU A 72 32.55 18.61 22.44
CA GLU A 72 33.01 19.87 23.03
C GLU A 72 32.72 21.08 22.11
N ILE A 73 32.86 20.91 20.79
CA ILE A 73 32.47 21.93 19.81
C ILE A 73 30.96 22.19 19.87
N ILE A 74 30.14 21.13 19.85
CA ILE A 74 28.67 21.26 19.93
C ILE A 74 28.25 21.92 21.26
N ALA A 75 28.86 21.54 22.38
CA ALA A 75 28.58 22.14 23.68
C ALA A 75 28.83 23.66 23.70
N LYS A 76 29.84 24.12 22.94
CA LYS A 76 30.17 25.54 22.81
C LYS A 76 29.19 26.28 21.91
N ASP A 77 28.77 25.65 20.82
CA ASP A 77 27.89 26.25 19.82
C ASP A 77 26.42 26.28 20.29
N TYR A 78 26.04 25.41 21.22
CA TYR A 78 24.67 25.26 21.73
C TYR A 78 24.62 25.35 23.28
N PRO A 79 24.55 26.58 23.85
CA PRO A 79 24.54 26.79 25.29
C PRO A 79 23.40 26.08 26.03
N ASP A 80 22.25 25.90 25.37
CA ASP A 80 21.04 25.31 25.97
C ASP A 80 21.22 23.82 26.36
N ILE A 81 22.16 23.10 25.74
CA ILE A 81 22.45 21.68 26.02
C ILE A 81 23.87 21.47 26.59
N GLN A 82 24.57 22.57 26.90
CA GLN A 82 25.99 22.53 27.26
C GLN A 82 26.25 21.64 28.47
N ASP A 83 25.47 21.77 29.54
CA ASP A 83 25.66 21.00 30.78
C ASP A 83 25.47 19.49 30.55
N ASP A 84 24.41 19.11 29.84
CA ASP A 84 24.11 17.71 29.51
C ASP A 84 25.18 17.10 28.57
N MET A 85 25.63 17.89 27.58
CA MET A 85 26.68 17.49 26.65
C MET A 85 28.01 17.29 27.39
N MET A 86 28.39 18.20 28.27
CA MET A 86 29.62 18.09 29.07
C MET A 86 29.58 16.88 30.01
N ALA A 87 28.43 16.57 30.61
CA ALA A 87 28.26 15.36 31.43
C ALA A 87 28.45 14.08 30.60
N ALA A 88 27.86 14.01 29.40
CA ALA A 88 28.02 12.84 28.52
C ALA A 88 29.44 12.70 27.95
N ILE A 89 30.15 13.82 27.74
CA ILE A 89 31.56 13.83 27.37
C ILE A 89 32.42 13.24 28.49
N ASP A 90 32.18 13.62 29.75
CA ASP A 90 32.89 13.07 30.90
C ASP A 90 32.65 11.55 31.07
N ASP A 91 31.41 11.10 30.87
CA ASP A 91 31.06 9.68 30.84
C ASP A 91 31.78 8.92 29.70
N CYS A 92 31.86 9.52 28.50
CA CYS A 92 32.60 8.96 27.37
C CYS A 92 34.10 8.89 27.64
N LYS A 93 34.69 9.89 28.29
CA LYS A 93 36.11 9.89 28.71
C LYS A 93 36.37 8.73 29.67
N LYS A 94 35.60 8.62 30.75
CA LYS A 94 35.73 7.56 31.77
C LYS A 94 35.55 6.15 31.22
N THR A 95 34.49 5.94 30.42
CA THR A 95 34.22 4.63 29.82
C THR A 95 35.20 4.28 28.70
N GLY A 96 35.68 5.28 27.95
CA GLY A 96 36.73 5.16 26.94
C GLY A 96 38.05 4.70 27.51
N ASP A 97 38.50 5.32 28.61
CA ASP A 97 39.74 4.93 29.30
C ASP A 97 39.64 3.52 29.88
N THR A 98 38.50 3.19 30.49
CA THR A 98 38.23 1.84 31.02
C THR A 98 38.25 0.79 29.90
N MET A 99 37.63 1.08 28.75
CA MET A 99 37.63 0.21 27.58
C MET A 99 39.03 0.06 26.99
N TYR A 100 39.82 1.14 26.92
CA TYR A 100 41.19 1.09 26.44
C TYR A 100 42.04 0.19 27.33
N ALA A 101 42.01 0.39 28.66
CA ALA A 101 42.75 -0.44 29.62
C ALA A 101 42.36 -1.92 29.52
N ALA A 102 41.05 -2.23 29.59
CA ALA A 102 40.55 -3.61 29.50
C ALA A 102 40.88 -4.28 28.15
N SER A 103 40.92 -3.50 27.07
CA SER A 103 41.30 -3.98 25.74
C SER A 103 42.79 -4.28 25.62
N GLN A 104 43.66 -3.47 26.24
CA GLN A 104 45.11 -3.74 26.28
C GLN A 104 45.40 -5.00 27.09
N GLU A 105 44.80 -5.14 28.28
CA GLU A 105 44.94 -6.34 29.12
C GLU A 105 44.48 -7.61 28.41
N PHE A 106 43.38 -7.52 27.65
CA PHE A 106 42.91 -8.62 26.80
C PHE A 106 43.83 -8.88 25.60
N ALA A 107 44.36 -7.83 24.95
CA ALA A 107 45.27 -7.98 23.80
C ALA A 107 46.59 -8.67 24.20
N ASP A 108 47.06 -8.43 25.42
CA ASP A 108 48.22 -9.08 26.02
C ASP A 108 47.94 -10.55 26.42
N ASP A 109 46.70 -10.88 26.75
CA ASP A 109 46.27 -12.22 27.20
C ASP A 109 44.88 -12.61 26.65
N PRO A 110 44.79 -12.91 25.33
CA PRO A 110 43.52 -13.09 24.63
C PRO A 110 42.81 -14.41 24.96
N CYS A 111 43.48 -15.31 25.70
CA CYS A 111 42.91 -16.59 26.14
C CYS A 111 42.22 -16.50 27.50
N SER A 112 42.36 -15.40 28.23
CA SER A 112 41.72 -15.21 29.54
C SER A 112 40.23 -14.90 29.39
N SER A 113 39.39 -15.84 29.83
CA SER A 113 37.93 -15.67 29.87
C SER A 113 37.51 -14.49 30.76
N MET A 114 38.21 -14.28 31.87
CA MET A 114 37.93 -13.19 32.80
C MET A 114 38.23 -11.81 32.19
N LYS A 115 39.40 -11.65 31.56
CA LYS A 115 39.78 -10.39 30.87
C LYS A 115 38.89 -10.11 29.67
N ARG A 116 38.52 -11.16 28.91
CA ARG A 116 37.50 -11.04 27.86
C ARG A 116 36.17 -10.55 28.41
N GLY A 117 35.70 -11.09 29.54
CA GLY A 117 34.47 -10.65 30.20
C GLY A 117 34.53 -9.19 30.67
N ALA A 118 35.67 -8.76 31.22
CA ALA A 118 35.90 -7.37 31.61
C ALA A 118 35.87 -6.41 30.40
N MET A 119 36.57 -6.75 29.32
CA MET A 119 36.54 -6.00 28.07
C MET A 119 35.13 -5.91 27.48
N VAL A 120 34.35 -7.00 27.48
CA VAL A 120 32.96 -6.99 26.99
C VAL A 120 32.07 -6.04 27.81
N ARG A 121 32.24 -6.00 29.14
CA ARG A 121 31.50 -5.04 29.98
C ARG A 121 31.92 -3.60 29.70
N ALA A 122 33.22 -3.33 29.58
CA ALA A 122 33.73 -2.00 29.24
C ALA A 122 33.26 -1.54 27.85
N ALA A 123 33.23 -2.45 26.87
CA ALA A 123 32.71 -2.21 25.53
C ALA A 123 31.21 -1.82 25.53
N ARG A 124 30.38 -2.53 26.32
CA ARG A 124 28.95 -2.20 26.45
C ARG A 124 28.74 -0.84 27.13
N ALA A 125 29.52 -0.54 28.16
CA ALA A 125 29.47 0.74 28.85
C ALA A 125 29.88 1.89 27.92
N LEU A 126 30.97 1.71 27.16
CA LEU A 126 31.41 2.69 26.15
C LEU A 126 30.35 2.91 25.07
N LEU A 127 29.76 1.81 24.56
CA LEU A 127 28.72 1.94 23.54
C LEU A 127 27.52 2.72 24.07
N SER A 128 27.07 2.43 25.29
CA SER A 128 26.00 3.18 25.95
C SER A 128 26.34 4.66 26.16
N ALA A 129 27.56 4.98 26.56
CA ALA A 129 28.01 6.36 26.77
C ALA A 129 28.06 7.14 25.45
N VAL A 130 28.64 6.55 24.40
CA VAL A 130 28.71 7.17 23.07
C VAL A 130 27.32 7.32 22.45
N THR A 131 26.43 6.34 22.60
CA THR A 131 25.04 6.46 22.16
C THR A 131 24.34 7.62 22.88
N ARG A 132 24.52 7.76 24.19
CA ARG A 132 23.97 8.89 24.96
C ARG A 132 24.50 10.23 24.47
N LEU A 133 25.81 10.33 24.23
CA LEU A 133 26.44 11.54 23.69
C LEU A 133 25.84 11.93 22.34
N LEU A 134 25.67 10.97 21.43
CA LEU A 134 25.09 11.22 20.10
C LEU A 134 23.60 11.59 20.16
N ILE A 135 22.84 11.03 21.10
CA ILE A 135 21.44 11.42 21.33
C ILE A 135 21.36 12.86 21.86
N ILE A 136 22.26 13.27 22.75
CA ILE A 136 22.30 14.66 23.22
C ILE A 136 22.75 15.61 22.10
N ALA A 137 23.64 15.17 21.20
CA ALA A 137 24.00 15.94 20.01
C ALA A 137 22.80 16.12 19.07
N ASP A 138 22.01 15.07 18.84
CA ASP A 138 20.75 15.13 18.08
C ASP A 138 19.74 16.13 18.70
N MET A 139 19.71 16.22 20.04
CA MET A 139 18.87 17.18 20.73
C MET A 139 19.23 18.64 20.40
N ALA A 140 20.47 18.93 20.00
CA ALA A 140 20.86 20.28 19.56
C ALA A 140 20.05 20.73 18.34
N ASP A 141 19.89 19.83 17.36
CA ASP A 141 19.13 20.09 16.14
C ASP A 141 17.63 20.25 16.42
N VAL A 142 17.10 19.46 17.35
CA VAL A 142 15.72 19.62 17.82
C VAL A 142 15.52 20.98 18.49
N HIS A 143 16.41 21.41 19.39
CA HIS A 143 16.32 22.73 20.03
C HIS A 143 16.38 23.87 19.00
N MET A 144 17.25 23.75 17.99
CA MET A 144 17.32 24.71 16.90
C MET A 144 15.99 24.78 16.13
N LEU A 145 15.40 23.63 15.81
CA LEU A 145 14.08 23.57 15.16
C LEU A 145 12.99 24.22 16.02
N LEU A 146 12.94 23.95 17.33
CA LEU A 146 11.97 24.56 18.25
C LEU A 146 12.15 26.07 18.36
N LYS A 147 13.39 26.57 18.33
CA LYS A 147 13.68 28.00 18.31
C LYS A 147 13.11 28.66 17.04
N HIS A 148 13.31 28.04 15.88
CA HIS A 148 12.74 28.53 14.62
C HIS A 148 11.22 28.48 14.61
N LEU A 149 10.60 27.45 15.21
CA LEU A 149 9.14 27.39 15.37
C LEU A 149 8.63 28.58 16.18
N ARG A 150 9.26 28.90 17.32
CA ARG A 150 8.88 30.08 18.13
C ARG A 150 9.00 31.40 17.36
N ILE A 151 10.07 31.58 16.58
CA ILE A 151 10.23 32.77 15.72
C ILE A 151 9.07 32.88 14.72
N VAL A 152 8.69 31.75 14.10
CA VAL A 152 7.56 31.71 13.18
C VAL A 152 6.25 32.03 13.91
N GLU A 153 5.99 31.50 15.10
CA GLU A 153 4.81 31.83 15.93
C GLU A 153 4.73 33.33 16.24
N GLU A 154 5.83 33.95 16.66
CA GLU A 154 5.91 35.38 16.95
C GLU A 154 5.69 36.24 15.68
N SER A 155 6.25 35.82 14.55
CA SER A 155 6.03 36.49 13.26
C SER A 155 4.59 36.35 12.77
N LEU A 156 3.96 35.20 12.99
CA LEU A 156 2.57 34.92 12.65
C LEU A 156 1.60 35.77 13.49
N GLU A 157 1.84 35.89 14.80
CA GLU A 157 1.04 36.77 15.66
C GLU A 157 1.19 38.25 15.25
N ARG A 158 2.38 38.68 14.80
CA ARG A 158 2.56 40.03 14.22
C ARG A 158 1.74 40.24 12.94
N VAL A 159 1.62 39.22 12.08
CA VAL A 159 0.73 39.27 10.90
C VAL A 159 -0.73 39.44 11.33
N ARG A 160 -1.18 38.73 12.36
CA ARG A 160 -2.54 38.81 12.89
C ARG A 160 -2.88 40.17 13.51
N GLN A 161 -1.92 40.77 14.21
CA GLN A 161 -2.08 42.04 14.92
C GLN A 161 -1.91 43.28 14.03
N ALA A 162 -1.53 43.11 12.76
CA ALA A 162 -1.37 44.22 11.82
C ALA A 162 -2.67 45.04 11.71
N GLN A 163 -2.56 46.37 11.86
CA GLN A 163 -3.70 47.30 11.87
C GLN A 163 -3.84 48.10 10.56
N ASP A 164 -2.84 48.03 9.67
CA ASP A 164 -2.87 48.68 8.37
C ASP A 164 -2.10 47.87 7.31
N GLN A 165 -2.32 48.20 6.04
CA GLN A 165 -1.77 47.44 4.91
C GLN A 165 -0.23 47.44 4.91
N GLN A 166 0.40 48.52 5.33
CA GLN A 166 1.85 48.65 5.33
C GLN A 166 2.46 47.77 6.43
N ALA A 167 1.86 47.80 7.63
CA ALA A 167 2.21 46.92 8.74
C ALA A 167 2.02 45.44 8.35
N LEU A 168 0.92 45.09 7.69
CA LEU A 168 0.66 43.74 7.20
C LEU A 168 1.73 43.29 6.19
N ASN A 169 2.04 44.13 5.21
CA ASN A 169 3.07 43.80 4.19
C ASN A 169 4.45 43.59 4.83
N ASN A 170 4.82 44.42 5.81
CA ASN A 170 6.09 44.31 6.50
C ASN A 170 6.15 43.06 7.39
N ALA A 171 5.10 42.80 8.17
CA ALA A 171 4.98 41.61 9.02
C ALA A 171 5.01 40.33 8.17
N PHE A 172 4.28 40.30 7.06
CA PHE A 172 4.21 39.13 6.19
C PHE A 172 5.52 38.86 5.44
N ARG A 173 6.26 39.91 5.02
CA ARG A 173 7.62 39.75 4.48
C ARG A 173 8.57 39.11 5.50
N GLN A 174 8.45 39.48 6.77
CA GLN A 174 9.27 38.90 7.82
C GLN A 174 8.85 37.44 8.10
N TYR A 175 7.54 37.19 8.26
CA TYR A 175 6.98 35.85 8.38
C TYR A 175 7.44 34.92 7.25
N GLY A 176 7.41 35.38 6.00
CA GLY A 176 7.88 34.61 4.85
C GLY A 176 9.35 34.19 4.97
N LYS A 177 10.24 35.07 5.45
CA LYS A 177 11.65 34.73 5.69
C LYS A 177 11.80 33.71 6.83
N ASP A 178 11.05 33.91 7.90
CA ASP A 178 11.09 33.05 9.08
C ASP A 178 10.59 31.63 8.74
N VAL A 179 9.52 31.51 7.95
CA VAL A 179 8.99 30.23 7.44
C VAL A 179 9.97 29.51 6.52
N VAL A 180 10.68 30.23 5.64
CA VAL A 180 11.73 29.61 4.79
C VAL A 180 12.83 29.01 5.66
N GLY A 181 13.34 29.76 6.65
CA GLY A 181 14.35 29.27 7.57
C GLY A 181 13.88 28.05 8.39
N LEU A 182 12.62 28.07 8.86
CA LEU A 182 12.02 26.93 9.53
C LEU A 182 11.92 25.71 8.60
N ASN A 183 11.47 25.91 7.36
CA ASN A 183 11.28 24.85 6.39
C ASN A 183 12.60 24.12 6.06
N ASP A 184 13.71 24.84 5.98
CA ASP A 184 15.04 24.26 5.69
C ASP A 184 15.49 23.31 6.81
N ILE A 185 15.29 23.71 8.07
CA ILE A 185 15.66 22.89 9.23
C ILE A 185 14.69 21.71 9.38
N ALA A 186 13.39 21.95 9.20
CA ALA A 186 12.38 20.90 9.22
C ALA A 186 12.61 19.86 8.12
N MET A 187 13.05 20.27 6.93
CA MET A 187 13.40 19.35 5.84
C MET A 187 14.58 18.45 6.20
N LYS A 188 15.63 19.02 6.79
CA LYS A 188 16.79 18.24 7.26
C LYS A 188 16.36 17.20 8.29
N ARG A 189 15.55 17.62 9.27
CA ARG A 189 15.01 16.70 10.29
C ARG A 189 14.15 15.60 9.67
N GLN A 190 13.21 15.97 8.79
CA GLN A 190 12.37 15.01 8.06
C GLN A 190 13.22 13.95 7.33
N ASN A 191 14.27 14.35 6.61
CA ASN A 191 15.10 13.39 5.88
C ASN A 191 15.95 12.49 6.79
N ASP A 192 16.23 12.95 8.02
CA ASP A 192 17.09 12.24 8.97
C ASP A 192 16.30 11.29 9.88
N LEU A 193 15.01 11.51 10.10
CA LEU A 193 14.15 10.62 10.90
C LEU A 193 14.07 9.20 10.30
N ILE A 194 14.17 8.18 11.17
CA ILE A 194 14.09 6.77 10.77
C ILE A 194 12.64 6.35 10.51
N ASP A 195 11.72 6.75 11.40
CA ASP A 195 10.30 6.38 11.35
C ASP A 195 9.60 7.01 10.13
N PRO A 196 9.12 6.21 9.15
CA PRO A 196 8.39 6.72 7.98
C PRO A 196 7.17 7.57 8.33
N ALA A 197 6.37 7.16 9.31
CA ALA A 197 5.13 7.86 9.66
C ALA A 197 5.42 9.30 10.14
N ARG A 198 6.48 9.47 10.94
CA ARG A 198 6.92 10.79 11.43
C ARG A 198 7.49 11.66 10.32
N ARG A 199 8.11 11.05 9.31
CA ARG A 199 8.57 11.78 8.13
C ARG A 199 7.40 12.33 7.34
N ASP A 200 6.34 11.53 7.20
CA ASP A 200 5.12 11.94 6.51
C ASP A 200 4.37 13.03 7.28
N GLU A 201 4.28 12.92 8.61
CA GLU A 201 3.73 13.97 9.48
C GLU A 201 4.49 15.31 9.32
N MET A 202 5.82 15.27 9.35
CA MET A 202 6.64 16.46 9.11
C MET A 202 6.42 17.02 7.70
N ALA A 203 6.37 16.16 6.69
CA ALA A 203 6.13 16.58 5.30
C ALA A 203 4.76 17.25 5.15
N ALA A 204 3.70 16.66 5.72
CA ALA A 204 2.35 17.18 5.67
C ALA A 204 2.24 18.55 6.38
N ALA A 205 2.86 18.69 7.56
CA ALA A 205 2.86 19.95 8.29
C ALA A 205 3.64 21.05 7.55
N ARG A 206 4.80 20.72 6.96
CA ARG A 206 5.57 21.65 6.10
C ARG A 206 4.77 22.11 4.88
N ASN A 207 4.10 21.16 4.21
CA ASN A 207 3.26 21.47 3.06
C ASN A 207 2.08 22.37 3.43
N THR A 208 1.47 22.14 4.59
CA THR A 208 0.38 22.96 5.13
C THR A 208 0.83 24.42 5.36
N LEU A 209 2.02 24.63 5.95
CA LEU A 209 2.59 25.97 6.11
C LEU A 209 2.78 26.70 4.77
N LYS A 210 3.33 25.99 3.77
CA LYS A 210 3.59 26.56 2.44
C LYS A 210 2.28 26.93 1.73
N LYS A 211 1.32 26.00 1.71
CA LYS A 211 0.01 26.15 1.05
C LYS A 211 -0.82 27.30 1.63
N ASN A 212 -0.83 27.43 2.96
CA ASN A 212 -1.63 28.44 3.64
C ASN A 212 -1.04 29.86 3.60
N SER A 213 0.20 30.03 3.15
CA SER A 213 0.89 31.33 3.12
C SER A 213 0.12 32.39 2.33
N MET A 214 -0.28 32.07 1.09
CA MET A 214 -1.01 33.04 0.25
C MET A 214 -2.42 33.32 0.80
N MET A 215 -3.15 32.28 1.21
CA MET A 215 -4.46 32.42 1.85
C MET A 215 -4.39 33.29 3.10
N LEU A 216 -3.35 33.16 3.92
CA LEU A 216 -3.17 33.95 5.13
C LEU A 216 -3.02 35.43 4.77
N TYR A 217 -2.21 35.73 3.76
CA TYR A 217 -1.99 37.10 3.30
C TYR A 217 -3.28 37.72 2.74
N THR A 218 -3.96 37.04 1.80
CA THR A 218 -5.18 37.59 1.17
C THR A 218 -6.34 37.71 2.14
N ALA A 219 -6.54 36.73 3.04
CA ALA A 219 -7.59 36.77 4.04
C ALA A 219 -7.34 37.88 5.08
N SER A 220 -6.09 38.05 5.52
CA SER A 220 -5.71 39.15 6.43
C SER A 220 -5.90 40.51 5.77
N LYS A 221 -5.52 40.63 4.49
CA LYS A 221 -5.70 41.85 3.67
C LYS A 221 -7.19 42.19 3.51
N ALA A 222 -8.02 41.19 3.22
CA ALA A 222 -9.46 41.36 3.04
C ALA A 222 -10.15 41.82 4.32
N PHE A 223 -9.85 41.16 5.46
CA PHE A 223 -10.39 41.55 6.76
C PHE A 223 -9.95 42.96 7.16
N LEU A 224 -8.68 43.32 6.92
CA LEU A 224 -8.16 44.63 7.28
C LEU A 224 -8.82 45.76 6.48
N ARG A 225 -9.16 45.50 5.21
CA ARG A 225 -9.87 46.47 4.38
C ARG A 225 -11.36 46.58 4.73
N HIS A 226 -11.97 45.47 5.14
CA HIS A 226 -13.41 45.35 5.43
C HIS A 226 -13.66 44.67 6.78
N PRO A 227 -13.31 45.32 7.90
CA PRO A 227 -13.40 44.73 9.24
C PRO A 227 -14.86 44.51 9.71
N ASP A 228 -15.82 45.16 9.06
CA ASP A 228 -17.26 45.04 9.26
C ASP A 228 -17.84 43.73 8.70
N VAL A 229 -17.11 43.06 7.79
CA VAL A 229 -17.57 41.81 7.16
C VAL A 229 -17.14 40.60 7.99
N ALA A 230 -18.10 39.99 8.70
CA ALA A 230 -17.83 38.84 9.56
C ALA A 230 -17.22 37.64 8.82
N ALA A 231 -17.60 37.42 7.56
CA ALA A 231 -17.06 36.34 6.72
C ALA A 231 -15.56 36.51 6.44
N ALA A 232 -15.08 37.74 6.24
CA ALA A 232 -13.65 38.03 6.04
C ALA A 232 -12.83 37.70 7.28
N LYS A 233 -13.39 38.01 8.47
CA LYS A 233 -12.78 37.63 9.76
C LYS A 233 -12.69 36.11 9.91
N ALA A 234 -13.78 35.40 9.60
CA ALA A 234 -13.84 33.95 9.69
C ALA A 234 -12.79 33.25 8.79
N ASN A 235 -12.61 33.73 7.55
CA ASN A 235 -11.54 33.24 6.67
C ASN A 235 -10.15 33.44 7.29
N ARG A 236 -9.85 34.65 7.76
CA ARG A 236 -8.54 34.95 8.35
C ARG A 236 -8.26 34.08 9.57
N ASP A 237 -9.22 33.99 10.48
CA ASP A 237 -9.07 33.25 11.73
C ASP A 237 -8.93 31.74 11.47
N TYR A 238 -9.60 31.19 10.44
CA TYR A 238 -9.40 29.81 9.99
C TYR A 238 -7.98 29.55 9.49
N VAL A 239 -7.49 30.37 8.55
CA VAL A 239 -6.15 30.16 7.98
C VAL A 239 -5.08 30.35 9.05
N TYR A 240 -5.26 31.31 9.95
CA TYR A 240 -4.40 31.49 11.11
C TYR A 240 -4.32 30.22 11.97
N LYS A 241 -5.48 29.63 12.30
CA LYS A 241 -5.54 28.39 13.08
C LYS A 241 -4.83 27.23 12.35
N GLN A 242 -5.04 27.08 11.05
CA GLN A 242 -4.38 26.03 10.25
C GLN A 242 -2.85 26.16 10.25
N VAL A 243 -2.33 27.39 10.18
CA VAL A 243 -0.88 27.64 10.29
C VAL A 243 -0.38 27.29 11.69
N CYS A 244 -1.10 27.68 12.75
CA CYS A 244 -0.75 27.31 14.13
C CYS A 244 -0.73 25.78 14.32
N ASP A 245 -1.75 25.08 13.82
CA ASP A 245 -1.85 23.62 13.91
C ASP A 245 -0.67 22.95 13.18
N ALA A 246 -0.26 23.48 12.02
CA ALA A 246 0.92 22.98 11.31
C ALA A 246 2.24 23.22 12.08
N VAL A 247 2.41 24.38 12.71
CA VAL A 247 3.57 24.65 13.59
C VAL A 247 3.57 23.67 14.78
N ASN A 248 2.42 23.44 15.41
CA ASN A 248 2.28 22.49 16.50
C ASN A 248 2.61 21.05 16.08
N SER A 249 2.14 20.63 14.90
CA SER A 249 2.45 19.32 14.34
C SER A 249 3.95 19.15 14.07
N LEU A 250 4.64 20.17 13.55
CA LEU A 250 6.11 20.14 13.41
C LEU A 250 6.81 20.01 14.76
N SER A 251 6.36 20.76 15.76
CA SER A 251 6.90 20.66 17.12
C SER A 251 6.73 19.25 17.69
N ASN A 252 5.53 18.67 17.53
CA ASN A 252 5.21 17.34 18.04
C ASN A 252 6.02 16.25 17.32
N ALA A 253 6.03 16.23 15.99
CA ALA A 253 6.77 15.25 15.19
C ALA A 253 8.28 15.32 15.45
N ALA A 254 8.83 16.53 15.69
CA ALA A 254 10.24 16.72 16.02
C ALA A 254 10.64 16.12 17.38
N GLN A 255 9.73 16.19 18.36
CA GLN A 255 9.97 15.82 19.75
C GLN A 255 9.46 14.42 20.12
N ALA A 256 8.73 13.74 19.24
CA ALA A 256 8.03 12.51 19.56
C ALA A 256 8.98 11.37 20.04
N SER A 257 8.50 10.51 20.94
CA SER A 257 9.23 9.36 21.50
C SER A 257 8.50 8.05 21.25
N GLY A 258 9.23 6.94 20.99
CA GLY A 258 8.64 5.66 20.61
C GLY A 258 8.29 5.57 19.11
N PRO A 259 7.59 4.52 18.67
CA PRO A 259 6.95 4.47 17.35
C PRO A 259 5.83 5.51 17.24
N ALA A 260 5.51 5.98 16.03
CA ALA A 260 4.29 6.75 15.79
C ALA A 260 3.04 5.94 16.15
N ASP A 261 2.01 6.63 16.67
CA ASP A 261 0.69 6.03 16.79
C ASP A 261 0.08 5.82 15.40
N PRO A 262 -0.70 4.75 15.18
CA PRO A 262 -1.39 4.55 13.91
C PRO A 262 -2.26 5.76 13.56
N HIS A 263 -2.27 6.16 12.30
CA HIS A 263 -3.10 7.28 11.86
C HIS A 263 -4.59 6.91 12.04
N PRO A 264 -5.49 7.83 12.44
CA PRO A 264 -6.92 7.53 12.58
C PRO A 264 -7.63 7.00 11.33
N TYR A 265 -6.98 7.14 10.17
CA TYR A 265 -7.48 6.69 8.86
C TYR A 265 -6.72 5.48 8.32
N GLU A 266 -5.82 4.90 9.11
CA GLU A 266 -5.04 3.72 8.76
C GLU A 266 -5.91 2.46 8.80
N GLY A 267 -5.75 1.59 7.79
CA GLY A 267 -6.50 0.35 7.64
C GLY A 267 -7.36 0.30 6.37
N ALA A 268 -7.75 -0.93 6.01
CA ALA A 268 -8.64 -1.18 4.87
C ALA A 268 -10.06 -0.63 5.12
N GLY A 269 -10.84 -0.56 4.04
CA GLY A 269 -12.26 -0.22 4.10
C GLY A 269 -13.02 -1.16 5.03
N GLU A 270 -13.91 -0.59 5.86
CA GLU A 270 -14.63 -1.33 6.90
C GLU A 270 -15.48 -2.47 6.31
N LEU A 271 -16.14 -2.24 5.17
CA LEU A 271 -16.99 -3.22 4.50
C LEU A 271 -16.15 -4.27 3.76
N ALA A 272 -15.06 -3.86 3.12
CA ALA A 272 -14.11 -4.78 2.48
C ALA A 272 -13.46 -5.71 3.50
N ALA A 273 -12.98 -5.16 4.62
CA ALA A 273 -12.41 -5.93 5.73
C ALA A 273 -13.45 -6.87 6.38
N ALA A 274 -14.70 -6.42 6.55
CA ALA A 274 -15.77 -7.25 7.08
C ALA A 274 -16.10 -8.43 6.15
N LEU A 275 -16.18 -8.21 4.83
CA LEU A 275 -16.37 -9.25 3.83
C LEU A 275 -15.20 -10.26 3.83
N ASP A 276 -13.96 -9.78 3.90
CA ASP A 276 -12.77 -10.63 3.95
C ASP A 276 -12.70 -11.47 5.24
N GLU A 277 -13.01 -10.86 6.39
CA GLU A 277 -13.06 -11.56 7.68
C GLU A 277 -14.18 -12.60 7.69
N PHE A 278 -15.33 -12.29 7.08
CA PHE A 278 -16.45 -13.21 6.95
C PHE A 278 -16.10 -14.41 6.05
N ASP A 279 -15.52 -14.18 4.87
CA ASP A 279 -15.07 -15.22 3.94
C ASP A 279 -14.04 -16.17 4.58
N GLN A 280 -13.20 -15.67 5.50
CA GLN A 280 -12.27 -16.49 6.28
C GLN A 280 -12.98 -17.30 7.37
N LYS A 281 -14.00 -16.73 8.03
CA LYS A 281 -14.68 -17.34 9.18
C LYS A 281 -15.71 -18.39 8.81
N ILE A 282 -16.26 -18.37 7.59
CA ILE A 282 -17.21 -19.39 7.13
C ILE A 282 -16.54 -20.75 6.90
N VAL A 283 -15.22 -20.80 6.73
CA VAL A 283 -14.46 -22.04 6.58
C VAL A 283 -14.00 -22.52 7.95
N MET A 284 -14.66 -23.55 8.48
CA MET A 284 -14.29 -24.15 9.76
C MET A 284 -14.32 -25.67 9.71
N ASP A 285 -13.75 -26.30 10.73
CA ASP A 285 -13.87 -27.73 10.92
C ASP A 285 -15.30 -28.06 11.40
N PRO A 286 -16.05 -28.98 10.76
CA PRO A 286 -17.41 -29.30 11.20
C PRO A 286 -17.49 -29.74 12.66
N ALA A 287 -16.42 -30.37 13.19
CA ALA A 287 -16.33 -30.73 14.59
C ALA A 287 -16.23 -29.53 15.55
N SER A 288 -15.81 -28.37 15.04
CA SER A 288 -15.72 -27.10 15.79
C SER A 288 -17.01 -26.28 15.75
N TYR A 289 -17.97 -26.66 14.89
CA TYR A 289 -19.25 -25.98 14.78
C TYR A 289 -20.06 -26.13 16.07
N ASN A 290 -20.59 -25.00 16.55
CA ASN A 290 -21.47 -24.97 17.71
C ASN A 290 -22.66 -24.08 17.40
N GLU A 291 -23.86 -24.65 17.36
CA GLU A 291 -25.08 -23.92 17.01
C GLU A 291 -25.37 -22.74 17.94
N VAL A 292 -25.01 -22.81 19.22
CA VAL A 292 -25.28 -21.74 20.20
C VAL A 292 -24.31 -20.56 20.05
N ARG A 293 -23.09 -20.80 19.56
CA ARG A 293 -22.03 -19.78 19.48
C ARG A 293 -21.73 -19.33 18.05
N THR A 294 -21.52 -20.28 17.16
CA THR A 294 -21.05 -20.03 15.79
C THR A 294 -22.16 -19.43 14.93
N ARG A 295 -23.39 -19.96 15.02
CA ARG A 295 -24.51 -19.47 14.21
C ARG A 295 -24.85 -18.01 14.51
N PRO A 296 -25.09 -17.58 15.76
CA PRO A 296 -25.33 -16.16 16.06
C PRO A 296 -24.16 -15.27 15.62
N SER A 297 -22.91 -15.73 15.78
CA SER A 297 -21.76 -14.93 15.38
C SER A 297 -21.66 -14.74 13.85
N LEU A 298 -22.00 -15.74 13.04
CA LEU A 298 -21.99 -15.61 11.58
C LEU A 298 -23.18 -14.76 11.11
N GLU A 299 -24.36 -14.95 11.70
CA GLU A 299 -25.55 -14.14 11.41
C GLU A 299 -25.31 -12.65 11.75
N GLU A 300 -24.77 -12.34 12.92
CA GLU A 300 -24.43 -10.96 13.33
C GLU A 300 -23.42 -10.30 12.37
N ARG A 301 -22.39 -11.05 11.96
CA ARG A 301 -21.38 -10.56 11.00
C ARG A 301 -21.99 -10.30 9.62
N LEU A 302 -22.84 -11.20 9.15
CA LEU A 302 -23.51 -11.01 7.87
C LEU A 302 -24.47 -9.83 7.91
N GLU A 303 -25.23 -9.65 8.99
CA GLU A 303 -26.11 -8.49 9.13
C GLU A 303 -25.33 -7.18 9.26
N SER A 304 -24.12 -7.18 9.83
CA SER A 304 -23.22 -6.02 9.79
C SER A 304 -22.78 -5.68 8.36
N ILE A 305 -22.46 -6.69 7.53
CA ILE A 305 -22.13 -6.49 6.11
C ILE A 305 -23.34 -5.95 5.34
N ILE A 306 -24.53 -6.53 5.58
CA ILE A 306 -25.77 -6.10 4.92
C ILE A 306 -26.13 -4.67 5.34
N SER A 307 -25.90 -4.28 6.59
CA SER A 307 -26.10 -2.91 7.05
C SER A 307 -25.17 -1.93 6.33
N GLY A 308 -23.89 -2.30 6.12
CA GLY A 308 -22.96 -1.51 5.31
C GLY A 308 -23.38 -1.43 3.83
N ALA A 309 -23.85 -2.55 3.26
CA ALA A 309 -24.38 -2.59 1.90
C ALA A 309 -25.65 -1.74 1.74
N ALA A 310 -26.51 -1.68 2.75
CA ALA A 310 -27.72 -0.88 2.77
C ALA A 310 -27.40 0.63 2.74
N LEU A 311 -26.39 1.10 3.49
CA LEU A 311 -25.94 2.50 3.41
C LEU A 311 -25.55 2.90 1.98
N MET A 312 -24.93 1.99 1.23
CA MET A 312 -24.60 2.22 -0.17
C MET A 312 -25.83 2.12 -1.07
N ALA A 313 -26.74 1.17 -0.84
CA ALA A 313 -27.97 1.04 -1.63
C ALA A 313 -28.92 2.24 -1.45
N ASP A 314 -29.00 2.79 -0.23
CA ASP A 314 -29.89 3.89 0.17
C ASP A 314 -29.26 5.29 -0.04
N SER A 315 -28.00 5.36 -0.49
CA SER A 315 -27.36 6.64 -0.81
C SER A 315 -28.14 7.36 -1.92
N SER A 316 -28.24 8.68 -1.80
CA SER A 316 -28.87 9.54 -2.81
C SER A 316 -28.16 9.52 -4.17
N CYS A 317 -26.93 9.01 -4.20
CA CYS A 317 -26.14 8.86 -5.42
C CYS A 317 -26.41 7.54 -6.15
N THR A 318 -27.09 6.59 -5.50
CA THR A 318 -27.28 5.24 -6.04
C THR A 318 -28.43 5.19 -7.02
N ARG A 319 -28.17 4.59 -8.17
CA ARG A 319 -29.18 4.36 -9.20
C ARG A 319 -30.16 3.27 -8.77
N ASP A 320 -31.42 3.40 -9.19
CA ASP A 320 -32.49 2.51 -8.76
C ASP A 320 -32.25 1.05 -9.16
N ASP A 321 -31.75 0.81 -10.37
CA ASP A 321 -31.40 -0.52 -10.87
C ASP A 321 -30.25 -1.15 -10.07
N ARG A 322 -29.25 -0.35 -9.68
CA ARG A 322 -28.16 -0.80 -8.81
C ARG A 322 -28.67 -1.11 -7.40
N ARG A 323 -29.53 -0.26 -6.84
CA ARG A 323 -30.17 -0.46 -5.53
C ARG A 323 -30.90 -1.80 -5.49
N GLU A 324 -31.71 -2.10 -6.50
CA GLU A 324 -32.43 -3.38 -6.60
C GLU A 324 -31.48 -4.59 -6.68
N ARG A 325 -30.39 -4.50 -7.46
CA ARG A 325 -29.38 -5.56 -7.53
C ARG A 325 -28.67 -5.80 -6.20
N ILE A 326 -28.30 -4.74 -5.46
CA ILE A 326 -27.67 -4.88 -4.14
C ILE A 326 -28.64 -5.56 -3.16
N VAL A 327 -29.91 -5.15 -3.15
CA VAL A 327 -30.94 -5.75 -2.29
C VAL A 327 -31.14 -7.23 -2.62
N ALA A 328 -31.18 -7.59 -3.91
CA ALA A 328 -31.27 -8.97 -4.35
C ALA A 328 -30.07 -9.82 -3.87
N GLU A 329 -28.84 -9.32 -4.02
CA GLU A 329 -27.64 -10.04 -3.55
C GLU A 329 -27.57 -10.12 -2.01
N CYS A 330 -28.04 -9.10 -1.28
CA CYS A 330 -28.16 -9.17 0.18
C CYS A 330 -29.11 -10.31 0.62
N ASN A 331 -30.21 -10.51 -0.11
CA ASN A 331 -31.11 -11.62 0.16
C ASN A 331 -30.50 -12.97 -0.25
N ALA A 332 -29.78 -13.02 -1.37
CA ALA A 332 -29.09 -14.22 -1.84
C ALA A 332 -28.00 -14.69 -0.87
N VAL A 333 -27.20 -13.76 -0.34
CA VAL A 333 -26.14 -14.09 0.63
C VAL A 333 -26.73 -14.53 1.98
N ARG A 334 -27.87 -13.95 2.38
CA ARG A 334 -28.62 -14.38 3.58
C ARG A 334 -29.13 -15.80 3.44
N GLN A 335 -29.71 -16.15 2.27
CA GLN A 335 -30.16 -17.51 2.00
C GLN A 335 -28.99 -18.50 1.96
N ALA A 336 -27.89 -18.16 1.27
CA ALA A 336 -26.71 -19.02 1.19
C ALA A 336 -26.11 -19.31 2.57
N LEU A 337 -26.15 -18.36 3.50
CA LEU A 337 -25.70 -18.59 4.88
C LEU A 337 -26.62 -19.58 5.61
N GLN A 338 -27.94 -19.47 5.45
CA GLN A 338 -28.88 -20.41 6.09
C GLN A 338 -28.70 -21.84 5.57
N ASP A 339 -28.45 -22.00 4.28
CA ASP A 339 -28.13 -23.30 3.68
C ASP A 339 -26.82 -23.86 4.24
N LEU A 340 -25.77 -23.02 4.33
CA LEU A 340 -24.47 -23.40 4.90
C LEU A 340 -24.56 -23.82 6.37
N LEU A 341 -25.30 -23.07 7.18
CA LEU A 341 -25.53 -23.38 8.60
C LEU A 341 -26.27 -24.71 8.77
N THR A 342 -27.23 -25.01 7.88
CA THR A 342 -27.95 -26.28 7.86
C THR A 342 -27.00 -27.44 7.57
N GLU A 343 -26.09 -27.29 6.60
CA GLU A 343 -25.08 -28.32 6.31
C GLU A 343 -24.07 -28.51 7.45
N TYR A 344 -23.68 -27.44 8.14
CA TYR A 344 -22.84 -27.56 9.34
C TYR A 344 -23.55 -28.30 10.48
N MET A 345 -24.86 -28.09 10.66
CA MET A 345 -25.67 -28.86 11.61
C MET A 345 -25.74 -30.34 11.22
N ASN A 346 -25.94 -30.64 9.94
CA ASN A 346 -25.98 -32.02 9.43
C ASN A 346 -24.63 -32.74 9.60
N CYS A 347 -23.52 -31.99 9.61
CA CYS A 347 -22.17 -32.50 9.81
C CYS A 347 -21.68 -32.46 11.26
N ALA A 348 -22.52 -32.03 12.22
CA ALA A 348 -22.14 -31.87 13.62
C ALA A 348 -21.74 -33.22 14.25
N GLY A 349 -20.44 -33.44 14.43
CA GLY A 349 -19.87 -34.68 14.97
C GLY A 349 -19.33 -35.70 13.94
N GLY A 350 -19.34 -35.35 12.64
CA GLY A 350 -18.91 -36.22 11.54
C GLY A 350 -17.68 -35.72 10.75
N ARG A 351 -17.30 -36.47 9.70
CA ARG A 351 -16.28 -36.04 8.72
C ARG A 351 -16.89 -35.07 7.71
N LYS A 352 -16.07 -34.16 7.15
CA LYS A 352 -16.46 -33.28 6.04
C LYS A 352 -17.12 -34.05 4.90
N THR A 353 -18.27 -33.54 4.45
CA THR A 353 -19.05 -34.05 3.32
C THR A 353 -18.82 -33.20 2.07
N LYS A 354 -19.12 -33.74 0.89
CA LYS A 354 -19.01 -32.99 -0.37
C LYS A 354 -20.06 -31.88 -0.44
N GLU A 355 -21.23 -32.14 0.11
CA GLU A 355 -22.36 -31.21 0.20
C GLU A 355 -22.02 -29.96 1.02
N LEU A 356 -21.23 -30.13 2.10
CA LEU A 356 -20.73 -29.01 2.89
C LEU A 356 -19.70 -28.19 2.10
N ASP A 357 -18.76 -28.83 1.41
CA ASP A 357 -17.79 -28.12 0.57
C ASP A 357 -18.52 -27.34 -0.55
N GLU A 358 -19.53 -27.93 -1.18
CA GLU A 358 -20.38 -27.24 -2.17
C GLU A 358 -21.19 -26.08 -1.56
N ALA A 359 -21.64 -26.17 -0.31
CA ALA A 359 -22.31 -25.08 0.40
C ALA A 359 -21.37 -23.93 0.75
N VAL A 360 -20.13 -24.25 1.14
CA VAL A 360 -19.06 -23.26 1.36
C VAL A 360 -18.74 -22.53 0.05
N ASP A 361 -18.58 -23.27 -1.05
CA ASP A 361 -18.31 -22.68 -2.37
C ASP A 361 -19.47 -21.78 -2.83
N ARG A 362 -20.73 -22.19 -2.61
CA ARG A 362 -21.91 -21.33 -2.87
C ARG A 362 -21.87 -20.05 -2.04
N MET A 363 -21.48 -20.14 -0.77
CA MET A 363 -21.37 -18.98 0.10
C MET A 363 -20.29 -18.01 -0.38
N HIS A 364 -19.10 -18.51 -0.72
CA HIS A 364 -18.02 -17.70 -1.30
C HIS A 364 -18.43 -17.06 -2.63
N LYS A 365 -19.18 -17.77 -3.48
CA LYS A 365 -19.73 -17.19 -4.71
C LYS A 365 -20.66 -16.02 -4.38
N LYS A 366 -21.58 -16.17 -3.41
CA LYS A 366 -22.54 -15.12 -3.06
C LYS A 366 -21.94 -13.92 -2.36
N THR A 367 -20.93 -14.10 -1.50
CA THR A 367 -20.18 -12.96 -0.94
C THR A 367 -19.40 -12.22 -2.03
N ARG A 368 -18.85 -12.93 -3.02
CA ARG A 368 -18.19 -12.33 -4.19
C ARG A 368 -19.15 -11.56 -5.10
N ASP A 369 -20.35 -12.10 -5.37
CA ASP A 369 -21.38 -11.44 -6.17
C ASP A 369 -21.83 -10.13 -5.51
N LEU A 370 -22.09 -10.16 -4.20
CA LEU A 370 -22.40 -8.95 -3.42
C LEU A 370 -21.23 -7.94 -3.50
N ARG A 371 -19.99 -8.38 -3.21
CA ARG A 371 -18.79 -7.53 -3.29
C ARG A 371 -18.66 -6.86 -4.67
N ARG A 372 -18.98 -7.58 -5.75
CA ARG A 372 -18.97 -7.06 -7.13
C ARG A 372 -20.04 -5.99 -7.35
N GLN A 373 -21.28 -6.21 -6.91
CA GLN A 373 -22.34 -5.19 -7.02
C GLN A 373 -22.01 -3.92 -6.21
N LEU A 374 -21.42 -4.09 -5.02
CA LEU A 374 -20.97 -2.99 -4.18
C LEU A 374 -19.85 -2.17 -4.85
N ARG A 375 -18.85 -2.82 -5.46
CA ARG A 375 -17.82 -2.10 -6.24
C ARG A 375 -18.39 -1.35 -7.43
N LYS A 376 -19.30 -1.97 -8.19
CA LYS A 376 -19.98 -1.29 -9.30
C LYS A 376 -20.79 -0.07 -8.84
N ALA A 377 -21.45 -0.16 -7.68
CA ALA A 377 -22.18 0.97 -7.10
C ALA A 377 -21.25 2.15 -6.74
N VAL A 378 -20.09 1.87 -6.14
CA VAL A 378 -19.04 2.89 -5.89
C VAL A 378 -18.64 3.56 -7.21
N VAL A 379 -18.42 2.77 -8.26
CA VAL A 379 -18.02 3.32 -9.56
C VAL A 379 -19.14 4.13 -10.21
N ASP A 380 -20.40 3.70 -10.10
CA ASP A 380 -21.55 4.49 -10.56
C ASP A 380 -21.52 5.88 -9.89
N HIS A 381 -21.29 5.92 -8.56
CA HIS A 381 -21.19 7.16 -7.80
C HIS A 381 -20.05 8.06 -8.25
N VAL A 382 -18.86 7.48 -8.48
CA VAL A 382 -17.67 8.20 -8.95
C VAL A 382 -17.91 8.76 -10.35
N SER A 383 -18.52 7.98 -11.24
CA SER A 383 -18.82 8.39 -12.62
C SER A 383 -19.82 9.54 -12.67
N ASP A 384 -20.87 9.51 -11.83
CA ASP A 384 -21.91 10.54 -11.82
C ASP A 384 -21.53 11.80 -11.01
N SER A 385 -20.87 11.63 -9.86
CA SER A 385 -20.61 12.75 -8.94
C SER A 385 -19.35 13.55 -9.25
N PHE A 386 -18.37 12.95 -9.94
CA PHE A 386 -17.10 13.61 -10.30
C PHE A 386 -17.08 14.16 -11.74
N LEU A 387 -18.24 14.21 -12.40
CA LEU A 387 -18.36 14.70 -13.78
C LEU A 387 -18.22 16.22 -13.89
N GLU A 388 -18.99 16.98 -13.10
CA GLU A 388 -19.06 18.45 -13.15
C GLU A 388 -18.78 19.07 -11.78
N THR A 389 -17.55 18.93 -11.29
CA THR A 389 -17.20 19.29 -9.91
C THR A 389 -17.11 20.80 -9.62
N ASN A 390 -17.05 21.64 -10.67
CA ASN A 390 -16.81 23.09 -10.55
C ASN A 390 -18.04 23.96 -10.81
N VAL A 391 -19.13 23.42 -11.39
CA VAL A 391 -20.29 24.23 -11.79
C VAL A 391 -20.93 24.97 -10.61
N PRO A 392 -21.22 24.34 -9.45
CA PRO A 392 -21.78 25.04 -8.30
C PRO A 392 -20.88 26.18 -7.78
N LEU A 393 -19.55 26.01 -7.87
CA LEU A 393 -18.60 27.04 -7.48
C LEU A 393 -18.64 28.25 -8.43
N LEU A 394 -18.67 28.02 -9.75
CA LEU A 394 -18.70 29.09 -10.74
C LEU A 394 -19.97 29.94 -10.61
N VAL A 395 -21.12 29.31 -10.42
CA VAL A 395 -22.41 29.98 -10.19
C VAL A 395 -22.38 30.80 -8.90
N LEU A 396 -21.85 30.23 -7.80
CA LEU A 396 -21.66 30.93 -6.53
C LEU A 396 -20.78 32.19 -6.68
N ILE A 397 -19.65 32.07 -7.39
CA ILE A 397 -18.71 33.18 -7.61
C ILE A 397 -19.34 34.27 -8.48
N GLU A 398 -20.11 33.88 -9.50
CA GLU A 398 -20.76 34.84 -10.40
C GLU A 398 -21.84 35.65 -9.67
N ALA A 399 -22.65 35.01 -8.82
CA ALA A 399 -23.58 35.71 -7.94
C ALA A 399 -22.85 36.68 -6.97
N ALA A 400 -21.69 36.27 -6.45
CA ALA A 400 -20.87 37.11 -5.59
C ALA A 400 -20.28 38.32 -6.33
N LYS A 401 -19.83 38.16 -7.59
CA LYS A 401 -19.34 39.25 -8.44
C LYS A 401 -20.42 40.30 -8.73
N ARG A 402 -21.68 39.87 -8.85
CA ARG A 402 -22.85 40.75 -9.02
C ARG A 402 -23.24 41.50 -7.74
N GLY A 403 -22.74 41.05 -6.58
CA GLY A 403 -23.06 41.64 -5.28
C GLY A 403 -24.43 41.22 -4.74
N ASN A 404 -24.99 40.10 -5.21
CA ASN A 404 -26.30 39.62 -4.79
C ASN A 404 -26.19 38.69 -3.57
N GLU A 405 -26.17 39.26 -2.36
CA GLU A 405 -25.97 38.48 -1.12
C GLU A 405 -27.03 37.40 -0.87
N LYS A 406 -28.27 37.59 -1.37
CA LYS A 406 -29.34 36.60 -1.20
C LYS A 406 -29.08 35.36 -2.05
N GLU A 407 -28.80 35.59 -3.33
CA GLU A 407 -28.49 34.55 -4.31
C GLU A 407 -27.20 33.79 -3.93
N VAL A 408 -26.20 34.49 -3.39
CA VAL A 408 -24.98 33.85 -2.85
C VAL A 408 -25.30 32.89 -1.70
N LYS A 409 -26.27 33.21 -0.82
CA LYS A 409 -26.67 32.30 0.26
C LYS A 409 -27.39 31.05 -0.26
N GLU A 410 -28.24 31.22 -1.28
CA GLU A 410 -28.95 30.13 -1.94
C GLU A 410 -27.94 29.19 -2.65
N TYR A 411 -27.04 29.74 -3.47
CA TYR A 411 -26.01 28.95 -4.15
C TYR A 411 -24.94 28.40 -3.21
N ALA A 412 -24.67 29.03 -2.06
CA ALA A 412 -23.77 28.48 -1.06
C ALA A 412 -24.32 27.18 -0.45
N GLN A 413 -25.64 27.04 -0.34
CA GLN A 413 -26.26 25.79 0.09
C GLN A 413 -26.07 24.69 -0.97
N VAL A 414 -26.35 24.99 -2.24
CA VAL A 414 -26.14 24.05 -3.37
C VAL A 414 -24.67 23.61 -3.45
N PHE A 415 -23.73 24.56 -3.34
CA PHE A 415 -22.30 24.25 -3.32
C PHE A 415 -21.90 23.36 -2.14
N ARG A 416 -22.46 23.59 -0.95
CA ARG A 416 -22.21 22.75 0.23
C ARG A 416 -22.79 21.35 0.08
N GLU A 417 -24.00 21.23 -0.44
CA GLU A 417 -24.63 19.94 -0.71
C GLU A 417 -23.81 19.14 -1.73
N HIS A 418 -23.32 19.80 -2.79
CA HIS A 418 -22.40 19.17 -3.73
C HIS A 418 -21.08 18.75 -3.08
N ALA A 419 -20.46 19.60 -2.26
CA ALA A 419 -19.25 19.25 -1.51
C ALA A 419 -19.44 18.03 -0.59
N ASN A 420 -20.57 17.97 0.11
CA ASN A 420 -20.92 16.83 0.95
C ASN A 420 -21.10 15.56 0.12
N LYS A 421 -21.70 15.67 -1.08
CA LYS A 421 -21.84 14.55 -2.02
C LYS A 421 -20.47 14.02 -2.47
N LEU A 422 -19.52 14.90 -2.79
CA LEU A 422 -18.15 14.50 -3.15
C LEU A 422 -17.47 13.71 -2.02
N VAL A 423 -17.64 14.17 -0.78
CA VAL A 423 -17.08 13.52 0.42
C VAL A 423 -17.77 12.18 0.71
N GLU A 424 -19.09 12.12 0.56
CA GLU A 424 -19.87 10.88 0.72
C GLU A 424 -19.38 9.80 -0.25
N VAL A 425 -19.28 10.13 -1.55
CA VAL A 425 -18.80 9.20 -2.58
C VAL A 425 -17.37 8.74 -2.31
N ALA A 426 -16.49 9.64 -1.88
CA ALA A 426 -15.12 9.30 -1.50
C ALA A 426 -15.06 8.31 -0.31
N ASN A 427 -15.92 8.50 0.70
CA ASN A 427 -16.00 7.60 1.85
C ASN A 427 -16.62 6.24 1.50
N LEU A 428 -17.61 6.21 0.59
CA LEU A 428 -18.16 4.97 0.06
C LEU A 428 -17.10 4.18 -0.72
N ALA A 429 -16.29 4.86 -1.54
CA ALA A 429 -15.15 4.24 -2.21
C ALA A 429 -14.13 3.67 -1.22
N CYS A 430 -13.83 4.40 -0.14
CA CYS A 430 -12.97 3.90 0.92
C CYS A 430 -13.50 2.62 1.56
N SER A 431 -14.82 2.53 1.80
CA SER A 431 -15.42 1.38 2.51
C SER A 431 -15.21 0.04 1.80
N MET A 432 -15.05 0.06 0.47
CA MET A 432 -14.90 -1.11 -0.38
C MET A 432 -13.48 -1.38 -0.87
N SER A 433 -12.50 -0.56 -0.46
CA SER A 433 -11.10 -0.71 -0.89
C SER A 433 -10.26 -1.46 0.14
N ASN A 434 -9.40 -2.34 -0.34
CA ASN A 434 -8.37 -3.02 0.45
C ASN A 434 -7.01 -2.30 0.42
N ASN A 435 -6.90 -1.16 -0.28
CA ASN A 435 -5.68 -0.36 -0.36
C ASN A 435 -5.61 0.61 0.84
N GLU A 436 -4.97 0.19 1.95
CA GLU A 436 -4.92 0.97 3.20
C GLU A 436 -4.31 2.37 3.03
N GLU A 437 -3.21 2.48 2.27
CA GLU A 437 -2.57 3.77 1.99
C GLU A 437 -3.45 4.67 1.12
N GLY A 438 -4.09 4.10 0.09
CA GLY A 438 -5.05 4.84 -0.74
C GLY A 438 -6.26 5.33 0.06
N VAL A 439 -6.85 4.47 0.90
CA VAL A 439 -7.96 4.83 1.80
C VAL A 439 -7.58 5.99 2.72
N LYS A 440 -6.37 5.95 3.30
CA LYS A 440 -5.84 7.03 4.13
C LYS A 440 -5.73 8.35 3.33
N LEU A 441 -5.20 8.32 2.11
CA LEU A 441 -5.08 9.51 1.26
C LEU A 441 -6.45 10.11 0.90
N VAL A 442 -7.42 9.27 0.53
CA VAL A 442 -8.78 9.71 0.22
C VAL A 442 -9.45 10.36 1.43
N ARG A 443 -9.39 9.73 2.61
CA ARG A 443 -9.95 10.29 3.85
C ARG A 443 -9.30 11.62 4.24
N LEU A 444 -7.98 11.76 4.03
CA LEU A 444 -7.26 13.01 4.24
C LEU A 444 -7.70 14.11 3.25
N ALA A 445 -7.89 13.78 1.98
CA ALA A 445 -8.38 14.70 0.96
C ALA A 445 -9.84 15.12 1.23
N ALA A 446 -10.70 14.17 1.62
CA ALA A 446 -12.09 14.41 1.97
C ALA A 446 -12.22 15.38 3.15
N ASN A 447 -11.46 15.15 4.23
CA ASN A 447 -11.42 16.07 5.37
C ASN A 447 -10.91 17.48 4.98
N GLN A 448 -9.98 17.59 4.02
CA GLN A 448 -9.55 18.89 3.50
C GLN A 448 -10.67 19.62 2.74
N ILE A 449 -11.50 18.89 1.98
CA ILE A 449 -12.69 19.43 1.30
C ILE A 449 -13.70 19.96 2.32
N GLU A 450 -14.03 19.16 3.35
CA GLU A 450 -14.96 19.56 4.41
C GLU A 450 -14.52 20.85 5.11
N ASN A 451 -13.23 20.95 5.45
CA ASN A 451 -12.67 22.11 6.13
C ASN A 451 -12.58 23.35 5.24
N LEU A 452 -12.37 23.18 3.93
CA LEU A 452 -12.23 24.27 2.96
C LEU A 452 -13.58 24.83 2.49
N CYS A 453 -14.62 23.99 2.39
CA CYS A 453 -15.94 24.36 1.87
C CYS A 453 -16.53 25.63 2.54
N PRO A 454 -16.58 25.75 3.89
CA PRO A 454 -17.04 26.97 4.55
C PRO A 454 -16.21 28.20 4.22
N GLN A 455 -14.92 28.02 3.92
CA GLN A 455 -14.00 29.12 3.65
C GLN A 455 -14.20 29.71 2.26
N VAL A 456 -14.48 28.87 1.27
CA VAL A 456 -14.88 29.31 -0.08
C VAL A 456 -16.18 30.11 -0.02
N ILE A 457 -17.16 29.64 0.75
CA ILE A 457 -18.42 30.35 0.98
C ILE A 457 -18.18 31.70 1.66
N ASN A 458 -17.31 31.75 2.68
CA ASN A 458 -16.97 33.00 3.36
C ASN A 458 -16.25 34.00 2.43
N ALA A 459 -15.41 33.52 1.52
CA ALA A 459 -14.77 34.36 0.51
C ALA A 459 -15.80 34.92 -0.47
N ALA A 460 -16.77 34.10 -0.90
CA ALA A 460 -17.86 34.51 -1.78
C ALA A 460 -18.78 35.54 -1.10
N LEU A 461 -19.14 35.34 0.17
CA LEU A 461 -19.91 36.31 0.96
C LEU A 461 -19.16 37.64 1.14
N THR A 462 -17.83 37.58 1.34
CA THR A 462 -16.98 38.78 1.42
C THR A 462 -16.97 39.54 0.10
N LEU A 463 -16.89 38.84 -1.02
CA LEU A 463 -16.99 39.43 -2.35
C LEU A 463 -18.38 40.01 -2.61
N ALA A 464 -19.45 39.31 -2.24
CA ALA A 464 -20.82 39.76 -2.41
C ALA A 464 -21.12 41.07 -1.66
N ALA A 465 -20.61 41.22 -0.43
CA ALA A 465 -20.75 42.44 0.35
C ALA A 465 -19.93 43.62 -0.24
N ARG A 466 -18.85 43.31 -0.98
CA ARG A 466 -17.87 44.28 -1.49
C ARG A 466 -17.41 43.94 -2.93
N PRO A 467 -18.32 43.92 -3.94
CA PRO A 467 -18.04 43.33 -5.26
C PRO A 467 -16.98 44.09 -6.07
N ARG A 468 -16.84 45.40 -5.83
CA ARG A 468 -15.84 46.26 -6.48
C ARG A 468 -14.48 46.26 -5.78
N SER A 469 -14.35 45.56 -4.64
CA SER A 469 -13.10 45.52 -3.88
C SER A 469 -12.12 44.55 -4.54
N LYS A 470 -11.02 45.08 -5.10
CA LYS A 470 -9.92 44.26 -5.63
C LYS A 470 -9.41 43.23 -4.61
N VAL A 471 -9.33 43.62 -3.34
CA VAL A 471 -8.88 42.72 -2.25
C VAL A 471 -9.84 41.56 -2.03
N ALA A 472 -11.16 41.77 -2.21
CA ALA A 472 -12.14 40.71 -2.05
C ALA A 472 -12.13 39.76 -3.25
N GLN A 473 -11.93 40.31 -4.46
CA GLN A 473 -11.73 39.54 -5.69
C GLN A 473 -10.47 38.65 -5.60
N GLU A 474 -9.32 39.24 -5.24
CA GLU A 474 -8.06 38.51 -5.01
C GLU A 474 -8.23 37.38 -3.98
N ASN A 475 -8.95 37.64 -2.88
CA ASN A 475 -9.20 36.61 -1.86
C ASN A 475 -10.08 35.47 -2.40
N MET A 476 -11.14 35.78 -3.15
CA MET A 476 -12.00 34.78 -3.77
C MET A 476 -11.23 33.92 -4.78
N ASP A 477 -10.36 34.53 -5.60
CA ASP A 477 -9.54 33.81 -6.57
C ASP A 477 -8.63 32.79 -5.88
N VAL A 478 -7.94 33.17 -4.80
CA VAL A 478 -7.08 32.24 -4.05
C VAL A 478 -7.87 31.07 -3.45
N PHE A 479 -9.07 31.31 -2.91
CA PHE A 479 -9.90 30.23 -2.36
C PHE A 479 -10.52 29.35 -3.46
N ARG A 480 -10.85 29.91 -4.64
CA ARG A 480 -11.28 29.13 -5.82
C ARG A 480 -10.16 28.19 -6.26
N ASP A 481 -8.97 28.72 -6.52
CA ASP A 481 -7.84 27.92 -7.01
C ASP A 481 -7.46 26.82 -5.99
N GLN A 482 -7.59 27.14 -4.70
CA GLN A 482 -7.39 26.19 -3.63
C GLN A 482 -8.44 25.08 -3.63
N TRP A 483 -9.71 25.41 -3.85
CA TRP A 483 -10.80 24.44 -3.95
C TRP A 483 -10.61 23.49 -5.13
N GLU A 484 -10.41 24.03 -6.33
CA GLU A 484 -10.18 23.26 -7.56
C GLU A 484 -9.00 22.28 -7.39
N THR A 485 -7.92 22.73 -6.74
CA THR A 485 -6.78 21.88 -6.43
C THR A 485 -7.13 20.76 -5.45
N GLN A 486 -7.95 21.02 -4.43
CA GLN A 486 -8.34 19.97 -3.46
C GLN A 486 -9.32 18.96 -4.07
N VAL A 487 -10.27 19.44 -4.87
CA VAL A 487 -11.20 18.55 -5.57
C VAL A 487 -10.44 17.63 -6.51
N ARG A 488 -9.47 18.16 -7.28
CA ARG A 488 -8.62 17.35 -8.15
C ARG A 488 -7.83 16.29 -7.36
N LEU A 489 -7.22 16.65 -6.23
CA LEU A 489 -6.52 15.67 -5.39
C LEU A 489 -7.45 14.60 -4.81
N LEU A 490 -8.68 14.97 -4.45
CA LEU A 490 -9.68 14.01 -4.00
C LEU A 490 -10.07 13.05 -5.12
N THR A 491 -10.32 13.55 -6.33
CA THR A 491 -10.68 12.72 -7.48
C THR A 491 -9.54 11.77 -7.87
N GLU A 492 -8.30 12.26 -7.93
CA GLU A 492 -7.11 11.44 -8.22
C GLU A 492 -6.93 10.34 -7.15
N ALA A 493 -7.05 10.69 -5.86
CA ALA A 493 -6.92 9.71 -4.78
C ALA A 493 -8.03 8.65 -4.78
N VAL A 494 -9.27 9.04 -5.16
CA VAL A 494 -10.37 8.08 -5.31
C VAL A 494 -10.12 7.17 -6.52
N ASP A 495 -9.62 7.73 -7.63
CA ASP A 495 -9.28 6.95 -8.82
C ASP A 495 -8.23 5.86 -8.49
N ASP A 496 -7.21 6.19 -7.68
CA ASP A 496 -6.16 5.24 -7.22
C ASP A 496 -6.68 4.04 -6.39
N ILE A 497 -7.86 4.16 -5.76
CA ILE A 497 -8.47 3.08 -4.98
C ILE A 497 -9.59 2.35 -5.72
N THR A 498 -9.99 2.86 -6.88
CA THR A 498 -10.98 2.23 -7.75
C THR A 498 -10.29 1.45 -8.87
N SER A 499 -10.81 0.28 -9.22
CA SER A 499 -10.24 -0.49 -10.34
C SER A 499 -10.56 0.21 -11.66
N ILE A 500 -9.53 0.38 -12.50
CA ILE A 500 -9.73 0.88 -13.88
C ILE A 500 -10.70 -0.02 -14.68
N ASP A 501 -10.72 -1.32 -14.39
CA ASP A 501 -11.58 -2.28 -15.10
C ASP A 501 -13.06 -2.04 -14.76
N ASP A 502 -13.37 -1.89 -13.46
CA ASP A 502 -14.71 -1.54 -12.99
C ASP A 502 -15.12 -0.15 -13.52
N PHE A 503 -14.21 0.83 -13.49
CA PHE A 503 -14.42 2.19 -14.01
C PHE A 503 -14.76 2.21 -15.49
N LEU A 504 -14.00 1.52 -16.34
CA LEU A 504 -14.25 1.48 -17.77
C LEU A 504 -15.52 0.71 -18.13
N ALA A 505 -15.83 -0.37 -17.41
CA ALA A 505 -17.05 -1.13 -17.62
C ALA A 505 -18.32 -0.29 -17.34
N VAL A 506 -18.34 0.42 -16.21
CA VAL A 506 -19.46 1.31 -15.87
C VAL A 506 -19.51 2.52 -16.81
N SER A 507 -18.35 3.09 -17.16
CA SER A 507 -18.31 4.24 -18.07
C SER A 507 -18.83 3.88 -19.47
N GLU A 508 -18.52 2.69 -19.99
CA GLU A 508 -19.09 2.19 -21.25
C GLU A 508 -20.63 2.10 -21.17
N GLN A 509 -21.18 1.56 -20.07
CA GLN A 509 -22.62 1.47 -19.86
C GLN A 509 -23.27 2.85 -19.76
N HIS A 510 -22.69 3.77 -18.99
CA HIS A 510 -23.21 5.12 -18.84
C HIS A 510 -23.20 5.90 -20.15
N ILE A 511 -22.15 5.76 -20.95
CA ILE A 511 -22.08 6.37 -22.28
C ILE A 511 -23.19 5.83 -23.19
N LEU A 512 -23.44 4.52 -23.17
CA LEU A 512 -24.55 3.93 -23.93
C LEU A 512 -25.92 4.49 -23.52
N GLU A 513 -26.15 4.59 -22.21
CA GLU A 513 -27.39 5.17 -21.67
C GLU A 513 -27.54 6.65 -22.03
N ASP A 514 -26.46 7.44 -21.91
CA ASP A 514 -26.48 8.87 -22.21
C ASP A 514 -26.65 9.12 -23.71
N VAL A 515 -26.04 8.30 -24.58
CA VAL A 515 -26.28 8.31 -26.04
C VAL A 515 -27.74 8.03 -26.35
N ASN A 516 -28.34 7.02 -25.73
CA ASN A 516 -29.77 6.71 -25.93
C ASN A 516 -30.66 7.88 -25.49
N LYS A 517 -30.39 8.49 -24.33
CA LYS A 517 -31.11 9.68 -23.85
C LYS A 517 -30.94 10.89 -24.78
N CYS A 518 -29.73 11.08 -25.32
CA CYS A 518 -29.43 12.14 -26.28
C CYS A 518 -30.26 11.97 -27.56
N LEU A 519 -30.34 10.76 -28.10
CA LEU A 519 -31.16 10.49 -29.29
C LEU A 519 -32.68 10.61 -29.02
N LEU A 520 -33.15 10.21 -27.84
CA LEU A 520 -34.55 10.40 -27.44
C LEU A 520 -34.91 11.88 -27.29
N ALA A 521 -34.07 12.67 -26.61
CA ALA A 521 -34.29 14.12 -26.46
C ALA A 521 -34.36 14.81 -27.83
N ARG A 522 -33.57 14.35 -28.80
CA ARG A 522 -33.64 14.83 -30.18
C ARG A 522 -34.97 14.49 -30.86
N GLN A 523 -35.47 13.26 -30.71
CA GLN A 523 -36.78 12.85 -31.27
C GLN A 523 -37.94 13.65 -30.66
N GLU A 524 -37.83 13.99 -29.38
CA GLU A 524 -38.80 14.81 -28.65
C GLU A 524 -38.68 16.31 -28.95
N ASN A 525 -37.65 16.72 -29.71
CA ASN A 525 -37.27 18.12 -29.97
C ASN A 525 -37.03 18.95 -28.68
N ASP A 526 -36.51 18.32 -27.63
CA ASP A 526 -36.13 18.98 -26.38
C ASP A 526 -34.65 19.41 -26.46
N ALA A 527 -34.43 20.66 -26.87
CA ALA A 527 -33.08 21.23 -27.02
C ALA A 527 -32.29 21.29 -25.71
N ASP A 528 -32.96 21.59 -24.58
CA ASP A 528 -32.31 21.72 -23.27
C ASP A 528 -31.83 20.35 -22.75
N SER A 529 -32.67 19.32 -22.87
CA SER A 529 -32.27 17.96 -22.51
C SER A 529 -31.22 17.39 -23.46
N PHE A 530 -31.29 17.72 -24.74
CA PHE A 530 -30.29 17.32 -25.73
C PHE A 530 -28.91 17.90 -25.40
N ASP A 531 -28.78 19.22 -25.19
CA ASP A 531 -27.49 19.84 -24.87
C ASP A 531 -26.91 19.32 -23.54
N ARG A 532 -27.77 19.15 -22.52
CA ARG A 532 -27.35 18.59 -21.23
C ARG A 532 -26.82 17.16 -21.34
N THR A 533 -27.51 16.29 -22.08
CA THR A 533 -27.07 14.90 -22.27
C THR A 533 -25.80 14.81 -23.10
N ALA A 534 -25.68 15.61 -24.16
CA ALA A 534 -24.43 15.74 -24.92
C ALA A 534 -23.27 16.26 -24.07
N GLY A 535 -23.53 17.22 -23.17
CA GLY A 535 -22.58 17.70 -22.16
C GLY A 535 -22.08 16.59 -21.24
N ALA A 536 -22.99 15.74 -20.74
CA ALA A 536 -22.63 14.60 -19.92
C ALA A 536 -21.75 13.58 -20.66
N ILE A 537 -22.08 13.28 -21.93
CA ILE A 537 -21.25 12.42 -22.80
C ILE A 537 -19.84 13.00 -22.95
N ARG A 538 -19.72 14.29 -23.29
CA ARG A 538 -18.43 14.98 -23.41
C ARG A 538 -17.61 14.90 -22.13
N GLY A 539 -18.24 15.17 -20.99
CA GLY A 539 -17.59 15.09 -19.68
C GLY A 539 -17.10 13.68 -19.35
N ARG A 540 -17.90 12.64 -19.60
CA ARG A 540 -17.55 11.26 -19.28
C ARG A 540 -16.42 10.77 -20.17
N VAL A 541 -16.46 11.06 -21.47
CA VAL A 541 -15.36 10.69 -22.38
C VAL A 541 -14.08 11.39 -21.99
N SER A 542 -14.11 12.69 -21.67
CA SER A 542 -12.94 13.41 -21.17
C SER A 542 -12.37 12.76 -19.89
N ARG A 543 -13.24 12.36 -18.97
CA ARG A 543 -12.83 11.66 -17.74
C ARG A 543 -12.23 10.27 -18.03
N VAL A 544 -12.80 9.50 -18.95
CA VAL A 544 -12.23 8.22 -19.41
C VAL A 544 -10.82 8.44 -19.95
N CYS A 545 -10.62 9.41 -20.85
CA CYS A 545 -9.31 9.72 -21.40
C CYS A 545 -8.30 10.10 -20.30
N ASN A 546 -8.71 10.92 -19.32
CA ASN A 546 -7.84 11.36 -18.23
C ASN A 546 -7.43 10.20 -17.31
N VAL A 547 -8.39 9.38 -16.87
CA VAL A 547 -8.13 8.23 -15.98
C VAL A 547 -7.24 7.20 -16.67
N VAL A 548 -7.52 6.88 -17.94
CA VAL A 548 -6.72 5.92 -18.69
C VAL A 548 -5.30 6.44 -18.95
N ASN A 549 -5.13 7.72 -19.31
CA ASN A 549 -3.80 8.28 -19.49
C ASN A 549 -2.98 8.30 -18.19
N ALA A 550 -3.59 8.70 -17.07
CA ALA A 550 -2.94 8.69 -15.76
C ALA A 550 -2.53 7.27 -15.36
N GLU A 551 -3.39 6.27 -15.60
CA GLU A 551 -3.07 4.88 -15.33
C GLU A 551 -1.95 4.37 -16.24
N MET A 552 -1.92 4.76 -17.52
CA MET A 552 -0.84 4.39 -18.45
C MET A 552 0.52 4.99 -18.07
N ASP A 553 0.57 6.05 -17.25
CA ASP A 553 1.82 6.61 -16.73
C ASP A 553 2.45 5.77 -15.61
N ASN A 554 1.67 4.85 -15.01
CA ASN A 554 2.16 3.86 -14.05
C ASN A 554 2.95 2.71 -14.70
N TYR A 555 2.89 2.58 -16.04
CA TYR A 555 3.54 1.52 -16.81
C TYR A 555 4.81 2.01 -17.52
N GLU A 556 5.79 1.10 -17.72
CA GLU A 556 6.94 1.40 -18.59
C GLU A 556 6.45 1.55 -20.05
N PRO A 557 6.91 2.57 -20.81
CA PRO A 557 6.51 2.76 -22.20
C PRO A 557 6.81 1.54 -23.06
N GLY A 558 5.81 1.09 -23.82
CA GLY A 558 5.90 -0.04 -24.76
C GLY A 558 4.60 -0.27 -25.53
N ILE A 559 4.54 -1.37 -26.29
CA ILE A 559 3.46 -1.68 -27.25
C ILE A 559 2.07 -1.61 -26.60
N TYR A 560 1.93 -2.12 -25.37
CA TYR A 560 0.67 -2.04 -24.62
C TYR A 560 0.25 -0.58 -24.39
N THR A 561 1.13 0.21 -23.79
CA THR A 561 0.84 1.62 -23.47
C THR A 561 0.67 2.48 -24.72
N GLU A 562 1.34 2.15 -25.82
CA GLU A 562 1.18 2.83 -27.11
C GLU A 562 -0.20 2.56 -27.69
N ARG A 563 -0.64 1.29 -27.75
CA ARG A 563 -1.96 0.93 -28.29
C ARG A 563 -3.11 1.52 -27.47
N VAL A 564 -2.98 1.56 -26.14
CA VAL A 564 -3.98 2.21 -25.29
C VAL A 564 -4.01 3.72 -25.54
N ARG A 565 -2.84 4.39 -25.58
CA ARG A 565 -2.77 5.83 -25.87
C ARG A 565 -3.28 6.17 -27.27
N GLU A 566 -3.02 5.35 -28.28
CA GLU A 566 -3.59 5.51 -29.63
C GLU A 566 -5.12 5.48 -29.62
N ALA A 567 -5.73 4.52 -28.90
CA ALA A 567 -7.18 4.44 -28.77
C ALA A 567 -7.76 5.68 -28.05
N VAL A 568 -7.08 6.14 -26.99
CA VAL A 568 -7.47 7.35 -26.25
C VAL A 568 -7.35 8.61 -27.12
N ILE A 569 -6.28 8.74 -27.91
CA ILE A 569 -6.08 9.85 -28.86
C ILE A 569 -7.16 9.83 -29.94
N LEU A 570 -7.47 8.66 -30.51
CA LEU A 570 -8.54 8.53 -31.51
C LEU A 570 -9.89 8.99 -30.95
N LEU A 571 -10.24 8.55 -29.74
CA LEU A 571 -11.46 8.93 -29.07
C LEU A 571 -11.50 10.44 -28.78
N GLY A 572 -10.44 10.99 -28.19
CA GLY A 572 -10.37 12.39 -27.77
C GLY A 572 -10.24 13.39 -28.92
N ASP A 573 -9.41 13.09 -29.93
CA ASP A 573 -8.99 14.07 -30.94
C ASP A 573 -9.73 13.91 -32.28
N GLN A 574 -10.45 12.81 -32.50
CA GLN A 574 -11.20 12.58 -33.74
C GLN A 574 -12.68 12.33 -33.50
N VAL A 575 -13.02 11.35 -32.64
CA VAL A 575 -14.42 10.96 -32.41
C VAL A 575 -15.20 12.06 -31.68
N MET A 576 -14.64 12.61 -30.59
CA MET A 576 -15.32 13.64 -29.80
C MET A 576 -15.53 14.97 -30.52
N PRO A 577 -14.58 15.50 -31.31
CA PRO A 577 -14.81 16.69 -32.14
C PRO A 577 -15.94 16.49 -33.14
N ALA A 578 -15.99 15.34 -33.84
CA ALA A 578 -17.06 15.04 -34.79
C ALA A 578 -18.44 14.99 -34.11
N PHE A 579 -18.55 14.32 -32.96
CA PHE A 579 -19.78 14.31 -32.17
C PHE A 579 -20.19 15.71 -31.70
N THR A 580 -19.22 16.53 -31.27
CA THR A 580 -19.49 17.89 -30.80
C THR A 580 -20.02 18.78 -31.93
N GLU A 581 -19.44 18.69 -33.12
CA GLU A 581 -19.92 19.39 -34.31
C GLU A 581 -21.35 18.97 -34.68
N SER A 582 -21.65 17.67 -34.70
CA SER A 582 -23.01 17.17 -34.94
C SER A 582 -24.01 17.68 -33.90
N VAL A 583 -23.63 17.72 -32.61
CA VAL A 583 -24.48 18.27 -31.54
C VAL A 583 -24.74 19.76 -31.72
N GLU A 584 -23.71 20.56 -32.04
CA GLU A 584 -23.85 22.00 -32.24
C GLU A 584 -24.81 22.32 -33.40
N ILE A 585 -24.70 21.62 -34.53
CA ILE A 585 -25.60 21.75 -35.67
C ILE A 585 -27.05 21.46 -35.26
N VAL A 586 -27.25 20.41 -34.48
CA VAL A 586 -28.58 19.99 -34.03
C VAL A 586 -29.18 20.97 -33.03
N VAL A 587 -28.40 21.46 -32.07
CA VAL A 587 -28.85 22.50 -31.12
C VAL A 587 -29.22 23.78 -31.86
N GLU A 588 -28.41 24.21 -32.84
CA GLU A 588 -28.70 25.40 -33.64
C GLU A 588 -30.00 25.24 -34.46
N ALA A 589 -30.20 24.06 -35.06
CA ALA A 589 -31.40 23.77 -35.84
C ALA A 589 -32.67 23.68 -34.99
N LEU A 590 -32.59 23.13 -33.78
CA LEU A 590 -33.69 23.07 -32.80
C LEU A 590 -34.01 24.45 -32.19
N SER A 591 -33.02 25.34 -32.13
CA SER A 591 -33.18 26.71 -31.59
C SER A 591 -33.87 27.67 -32.56
N GLN A 592 -34.08 27.27 -33.83
CA GLN A 592 -34.77 28.07 -34.85
C GLN A 592 -36.29 27.84 -34.78
N ASP A 593 -37.10 28.88 -35.09
CA ASP A 593 -38.56 28.80 -35.17
C ASP A 593 -39.06 29.07 -36.60
N PRO A 594 -39.60 28.08 -37.34
CA PRO A 594 -39.76 26.67 -36.94
C PRO A 594 -38.44 25.88 -36.97
N PRO A 595 -38.33 24.77 -36.21
CA PRO A 595 -37.13 23.93 -36.18
C PRO A 595 -36.76 23.44 -37.57
N LYS A 596 -35.47 23.51 -37.90
CA LYS A 596 -34.95 23.07 -39.20
C LYS A 596 -34.66 21.57 -39.18
N GLU A 597 -34.96 20.86 -40.27
CA GLU A 597 -34.55 19.45 -40.41
C GLU A 597 -33.03 19.33 -40.44
N THR A 598 -32.51 18.35 -39.68
CA THR A 598 -31.10 17.97 -39.62
C THR A 598 -30.93 16.53 -40.07
N ASP A 599 -29.73 16.15 -40.51
CA ASP A 599 -29.44 14.74 -40.81
C ASP A 599 -29.34 13.93 -39.51
N GLU A 600 -30.40 13.21 -39.17
CA GLU A 600 -30.45 12.36 -37.98
C GLU A 600 -29.47 11.18 -38.07
N ASN A 601 -29.12 10.72 -39.28
CA ASN A 601 -28.20 9.60 -39.44
C ASN A 601 -26.77 9.99 -39.03
N GLU A 602 -26.34 11.21 -39.36
CA GLU A 602 -25.02 11.71 -38.98
C GLU A 602 -24.89 11.85 -37.45
N LEU A 603 -25.95 12.27 -36.77
CA LEU A 603 -25.99 12.29 -35.30
C LEU A 603 -25.95 10.88 -34.70
N ILE A 604 -26.71 9.93 -35.26
CA ILE A 604 -26.72 8.54 -34.79
C ILE A 604 -25.34 7.89 -34.98
N ASP A 605 -24.72 8.09 -36.15
CA ASP A 605 -23.40 7.55 -36.47
C ASP A 605 -22.31 8.16 -35.58
N SER A 606 -22.30 9.48 -35.40
CA SER A 606 -21.35 10.15 -34.50
C SER A 606 -21.54 9.71 -33.04
N SER A 607 -22.77 9.58 -32.56
CA SER A 607 -23.08 9.08 -31.21
C SER A 607 -22.67 7.62 -31.01
N ARG A 608 -22.87 6.77 -32.01
CA ARG A 608 -22.43 5.38 -32.01
C ARG A 608 -20.89 5.27 -31.97
N ASN A 609 -20.20 6.11 -32.72
CA ASN A 609 -18.74 6.16 -32.72
C ASN A 609 -18.17 6.52 -31.34
N VAL A 610 -18.85 7.37 -30.56
CA VAL A 610 -18.47 7.66 -29.17
C VAL A 610 -18.49 6.40 -28.31
N TYR A 611 -19.59 5.64 -28.36
CA TYR A 611 -19.72 4.38 -27.63
C TYR A 611 -18.68 3.35 -28.08
N GLU A 612 -18.50 3.16 -29.39
CA GLU A 612 -17.50 2.23 -29.93
C GLU A 612 -16.07 2.64 -29.56
N GLY A 613 -15.75 3.93 -29.57
CA GLY A 613 -14.44 4.45 -29.16
C GLY A 613 -14.13 4.20 -27.68
N VAL A 614 -15.09 4.42 -26.77
CA VAL A 614 -14.91 4.08 -25.34
C VAL A 614 -14.74 2.57 -25.15
N ARG A 615 -15.51 1.76 -25.89
CA ARG A 615 -15.40 0.31 -25.87
C ARG A 615 -14.04 -0.18 -26.38
N ASP A 616 -13.49 0.46 -27.40
CA ASP A 616 -12.17 0.13 -27.94
C ASP A 616 -11.04 0.53 -26.98
N VAL A 617 -11.15 1.66 -26.28
CA VAL A 617 -10.25 2.00 -25.17
C VAL A 617 -10.29 0.92 -24.09
N ARG A 618 -11.48 0.50 -23.66
CA ARG A 618 -11.63 -0.59 -22.68
C ARG A 618 -11.01 -1.89 -23.17
N ARG A 619 -11.27 -2.29 -24.41
CA ARG A 619 -10.66 -3.49 -25.00
C ARG A 619 -9.15 -3.39 -25.03
N ALA A 620 -8.59 -2.24 -25.40
CA ALA A 620 -7.14 -2.01 -25.42
C ALA A 620 -6.53 -2.16 -24.02
N VAL A 621 -7.16 -1.61 -22.99
CA VAL A 621 -6.74 -1.75 -21.59
C VAL A 621 -6.79 -3.20 -21.13
N LEU A 622 -7.86 -3.93 -21.48
CA LEU A 622 -8.05 -5.34 -21.11
C LEU A 622 -7.16 -6.32 -21.89
N MET A 623 -6.41 -5.89 -22.93
CA MET A 623 -5.54 -6.78 -23.71
C MET A 623 -4.42 -7.45 -22.88
N ILE A 624 -4.12 -6.93 -21.69
CA ILE A 624 -3.14 -7.49 -20.76
C ILE A 624 -3.75 -8.46 -19.73
N ARG A 625 -5.09 -8.56 -19.65
CA ARG A 625 -5.82 -9.36 -18.66
C ARG A 625 -6.06 -10.79 -19.16
N SER A 626 -6.07 -11.76 -18.24
CA SER A 626 -6.31 -13.17 -18.59
C SER A 626 -7.82 -13.47 -18.77
N PRO A 627 -8.21 -14.49 -19.55
CA PRO A 627 -9.61 -14.94 -19.63
C PRO A 627 -10.23 -15.30 -18.27
N GLU A 628 -9.42 -15.77 -17.32
CA GLU A 628 -9.83 -16.12 -15.95
C GLU A 628 -10.11 -14.87 -15.09
N GLU A 629 -9.40 -13.76 -15.34
CA GLU A 629 -9.70 -12.44 -14.75
C GLU A 629 -10.94 -11.80 -15.38
N LEU A 630 -11.19 -12.08 -16.67
CA LEU A 630 -12.40 -11.66 -17.38
C LEU A 630 -13.63 -12.44 -16.91
N GLU A 631 -13.53 -13.74 -16.59
CA GLU A 631 -14.66 -14.54 -16.08
C GLU A 631 -15.27 -13.99 -14.77
N THR A 632 -14.51 -13.22 -13.98
CA THR A 632 -15.04 -12.49 -12.82
C THR A 632 -15.88 -11.26 -13.18
N ASP A 633 -15.64 -10.67 -14.36
CA ASP A 633 -16.26 -9.43 -14.87
C ASP A 633 -17.21 -9.62 -16.06
N THR A 634 -17.17 -10.78 -16.73
CA THR A 634 -17.98 -11.12 -17.91
C THR A 634 -19.02 -12.19 -17.61
N GLU A 635 -19.90 -11.94 -16.63
CA GLU A 635 -21.30 -12.39 -16.79
C GLU A 635 -22.01 -11.24 -17.51
N TYR A 636 -21.79 -11.15 -18.83
CA TYR A 636 -22.71 -10.41 -19.68
C TYR A 636 -24.01 -11.21 -19.69
N GLU A 637 -25.13 -10.52 -19.49
CA GLU A 637 -26.48 -11.04 -19.70
C GLU A 637 -26.60 -11.50 -21.17
N ASP A 638 -26.30 -12.77 -21.42
CA ASP A 638 -26.70 -13.46 -22.65
C ASP A 638 -28.21 -13.76 -22.53
N GLU A 639 -29.03 -12.74 -22.72
CA GLU A 639 -30.41 -12.92 -23.17
C GLU A 639 -30.58 -12.30 -24.57
N ALA A 640 -30.91 -13.20 -25.51
CA ALA A 640 -31.32 -12.97 -26.89
C ALA A 640 -30.22 -12.51 -27.86
N TYR A 641 -29.72 -13.46 -28.68
CA TYR A 641 -29.96 -13.56 -30.13
C TYR A 641 -29.02 -14.62 -30.74
N GLU A 642 -29.37 -15.91 -30.59
CA GLU A 642 -28.77 -16.97 -31.40
C GLU A 642 -29.25 -16.86 -32.85
N THR A 643 -28.35 -16.71 -33.83
CA THR A 643 -28.66 -16.99 -35.23
C THR A 643 -27.48 -17.68 -35.94
N HIS A 644 -27.59 -19.01 -36.08
CA HIS A 644 -27.01 -19.89 -37.12
C HIS A 644 -25.47 -19.93 -37.27
N SER A 645 -24.81 -21.05 -37.60
CA SER A 645 -25.24 -22.22 -38.37
C SER A 645 -24.29 -23.41 -38.12
N ARG A 646 -24.85 -24.62 -38.12
CA ARG A 646 -24.19 -25.93 -37.99
C ARG A 646 -23.63 -26.41 -39.34
N SER A 647 -22.48 -27.10 -39.33
CA SER A 647 -22.17 -28.22 -40.24
C SER A 647 -20.94 -28.98 -39.70
N SER A 648 -21.11 -30.19 -39.14
CA SER A 648 -20.86 -31.51 -39.79
C SER A 648 -19.37 -31.90 -39.72
N ARG A 649 -18.89 -33.10 -39.36
CA ARG A 649 -19.36 -34.39 -38.80
C ARG A 649 -18.15 -35.35 -38.98
N MET A 650 -17.91 -36.29 -38.04
CA MET A 650 -17.41 -37.68 -38.28
C MET A 650 -15.96 -37.81 -38.85
N THR A 651 -15.09 -38.76 -38.48
CA THR A 651 -15.25 -40.13 -37.93
C THR A 651 -13.88 -40.69 -37.52
N ASP A 652 -13.95 -41.62 -36.56
CA ASP A 652 -13.21 -42.87 -36.36
C ASP A 652 -11.75 -42.97 -35.86
N ASP A 653 -11.68 -43.84 -34.85
CA ASP A 653 -10.55 -44.52 -34.22
C ASP A 653 -9.74 -45.40 -35.19
N ARG A 654 -8.42 -45.53 -34.93
CA ARG A 654 -7.72 -46.84 -34.91
C ARG A 654 -6.31 -46.75 -34.33
N GLU A 655 -6.04 -47.68 -33.42
CA GLU A 655 -4.77 -48.04 -32.80
C GLU A 655 -3.76 -48.62 -33.82
N LEU A 656 -2.45 -48.33 -33.64
CA LEU A 656 -1.37 -49.33 -33.47
C LEU A 656 0.05 -48.72 -33.45
N GLU A 657 0.88 -49.38 -32.65
CA GLU A 657 2.25 -49.11 -32.23
C GLU A 657 3.30 -49.13 -33.36
N GLY A 658 4.46 -48.52 -33.12
CA GLY A 658 5.72 -48.93 -33.75
C GLY A 658 6.67 -47.83 -34.24
N SER A 659 7.36 -47.18 -33.31
CA SER A 659 8.75 -46.65 -33.40
C SER A 659 9.30 -46.22 -34.77
N GLN A 660 9.47 -44.90 -34.96
CA GLN A 660 10.69 -44.30 -35.51
C GLN A 660 10.75 -42.82 -35.13
N ALA A 661 11.85 -42.41 -34.51
CA ALA A 661 12.13 -41.02 -34.18
C ALA A 661 12.31 -40.22 -35.48
N GLY A 662 11.37 -39.33 -35.76
CA GLY A 662 11.41 -38.35 -36.84
C GLY A 662 10.61 -37.12 -36.41
N GLU A 663 11.34 -36.02 -36.21
CA GLU A 663 10.92 -34.62 -36.26
C GLU A 663 9.42 -34.35 -36.45
N PHE A 664 8.65 -34.29 -35.36
CA PHE A 664 7.46 -33.43 -35.16
C PHE A 664 6.95 -33.66 -33.73
N GLY A 665 7.73 -33.19 -32.74
CA GLY A 665 7.36 -33.24 -31.32
C GLY A 665 7.29 -31.83 -30.77
N GLY A 666 6.12 -31.39 -30.29
CA GLY A 666 5.93 -30.09 -29.68
C GLY A 666 6.97 -29.79 -28.58
N LYS A 667 7.39 -28.53 -28.47
CA LYS A 667 8.38 -28.10 -27.47
C LYS A 667 7.90 -28.50 -26.06
N SER A 668 8.77 -29.12 -25.25
CA SER A 668 8.47 -29.47 -23.86
C SER A 668 8.03 -28.22 -23.07
N ALA A 669 7.08 -28.37 -22.12
CA ALA A 669 6.56 -27.25 -21.33
C ALA A 669 7.66 -26.44 -20.62
N ARG A 670 8.75 -27.09 -20.18
CA ARG A 670 9.94 -26.40 -19.63
C ARG A 670 10.69 -25.60 -20.69
N ALA A 671 10.77 -26.10 -21.94
CA ALA A 671 11.39 -25.37 -23.04
C ALA A 671 10.57 -24.12 -23.40
N LEU A 672 9.24 -24.20 -23.35
CA LEU A 672 8.35 -23.05 -23.51
C LEU A 672 8.56 -22.01 -22.39
N MET A 673 8.73 -22.43 -21.13
CA MET A 673 9.08 -21.50 -20.03
C MET A 673 10.45 -20.82 -20.23
N ARG A 674 11.39 -21.46 -20.93
CA ARG A 674 12.69 -20.86 -21.24
C ARG A 674 12.61 -19.79 -22.34
N GLU A 675 11.64 -19.95 -23.23
CA GLU A 675 11.38 -19.07 -24.38
C GLU A 675 10.44 -17.90 -24.03
N LEU A 676 9.99 -17.79 -22.77
CA LEU A 676 9.23 -16.63 -22.29
C LEU A 676 9.94 -15.30 -22.64
N PRO A 677 9.19 -14.24 -22.99
CA PRO A 677 9.73 -12.89 -23.16
C PRO A 677 10.52 -12.44 -21.92
N GLU A 678 11.52 -11.58 -22.12
CA GLU A 678 12.38 -11.09 -21.03
C GLU A 678 11.61 -10.28 -19.98
N GLU A 679 10.51 -9.63 -20.36
CA GLU A 679 9.62 -8.92 -19.45
C GLU A 679 8.91 -9.89 -18.48
N GLU A 680 8.41 -11.01 -18.98
CA GLU A 680 7.69 -12.01 -18.18
C GLU A 680 8.66 -12.78 -17.27
N LYS A 681 9.88 -13.03 -17.76
CA LYS A 681 10.98 -13.56 -16.94
C LYS A 681 11.34 -12.62 -15.78
N LYS A 682 11.26 -11.30 -15.96
CA LYS A 682 11.53 -10.30 -14.91
C LYS A 682 10.44 -10.36 -13.83
N LYS A 683 9.17 -10.50 -14.19
CA LYS A 683 8.04 -10.69 -13.25
C LYS A 683 8.18 -11.99 -12.44
N ILE A 684 8.52 -13.10 -13.10
CA ILE A 684 8.83 -14.38 -12.44
C ILE A 684 10.03 -14.22 -11.48
N ALA A 685 11.07 -13.50 -11.89
CA ALA A 685 12.26 -13.26 -11.06
C ALA A 685 11.95 -12.46 -9.79
N GLN A 686 11.06 -11.47 -9.84
CA GLN A 686 10.61 -10.70 -8.67
C GLN A 686 9.85 -11.59 -7.67
N GLN A 687 8.89 -12.39 -8.13
CA GLN A 687 8.15 -13.33 -7.27
C GLN A 687 9.07 -14.39 -6.64
N LEU A 688 10.09 -14.84 -7.38
CA LEU A 688 11.11 -15.75 -6.88
C LEU A 688 12.02 -15.13 -5.80
N GLU A 689 12.26 -13.83 -5.82
CA GLU A 689 13.05 -13.16 -4.79
C GLU A 689 12.34 -13.21 -3.44
N VAL A 690 11.03 -12.97 -3.43
CA VAL A 690 10.18 -13.12 -2.23
C VAL A 690 10.15 -14.57 -1.77
N PHE A 691 9.99 -15.53 -2.69
CA PHE A 691 10.07 -16.96 -2.37
C PHE A 691 11.43 -17.37 -1.77
N ARG A 692 12.55 -16.86 -2.29
CA ARG A 692 13.89 -17.12 -1.77
C ARG A 692 14.07 -16.62 -0.34
N ALA A 693 13.43 -15.52 0.04
CA ALA A 693 13.45 -15.02 1.41
C ALA A 693 12.80 -16.04 2.37
N GLU A 694 11.63 -16.59 2.03
CA GLU A 694 10.96 -17.63 2.82
C GLU A 694 11.75 -18.95 2.86
N LYS A 695 12.37 -19.32 1.73
CA LYS A 695 13.25 -20.48 1.66
C LYS A 695 14.48 -20.30 2.56
N SER A 696 15.07 -19.12 2.62
CA SER A 696 16.21 -18.82 3.52
C SER A 696 15.80 -19.00 4.98
N ARG A 697 14.59 -18.55 5.36
CA ARG A 697 14.05 -18.77 6.71
C ARG A 697 13.87 -20.27 7.03
N LEU A 698 13.38 -21.06 6.07
CA LEU A 698 13.24 -22.50 6.27
C LEU A 698 14.59 -23.20 6.38
N ASP A 699 15.55 -22.87 5.53
CA ASP A 699 16.92 -23.40 5.60
C ASP A 699 17.58 -23.08 6.94
N GLU A 700 17.45 -21.84 7.42
CA GLU A 700 17.98 -21.41 8.71
C GLU A 700 17.35 -22.17 9.87
N GLU A 701 16.05 -22.47 9.78
CA GLU A 701 15.33 -23.24 10.80
C GLU A 701 15.73 -24.72 10.77
N ILE A 702 15.71 -25.35 9.59
CA ILE A 702 16.07 -26.76 9.40
C ILE A 702 17.54 -27.01 9.75
N ALA A 703 18.45 -26.08 9.45
CA ALA A 703 19.89 -26.25 9.70
C ALA A 703 20.26 -26.37 11.18
N LYS A 704 19.37 -25.97 12.09
CA LYS A 704 19.55 -26.13 13.55
C LYS A 704 19.43 -27.59 13.99
N TRP A 705 18.72 -28.41 13.22
CA TRP A 705 18.28 -29.73 13.63
C TRP A 705 19.05 -30.82 12.88
N ASP A 706 19.43 -31.86 13.63
CA ASP A 706 19.86 -33.14 13.07
C ASP A 706 18.60 -33.88 12.56
N ASP A 707 18.65 -34.36 11.32
CA ASP A 707 17.57 -35.08 10.66
C ASP A 707 17.53 -36.57 11.04
N SER A 708 18.55 -37.07 11.74
CA SER A 708 18.65 -38.45 12.23
C SER A 708 17.59 -38.76 13.31
N GLY A 709 16.41 -39.21 12.86
CA GLY A 709 15.27 -39.58 13.72
C GLY A 709 14.23 -38.48 13.95
N ASN A 710 14.16 -37.50 13.05
CA ASN A 710 13.12 -36.46 13.05
C ASN A 710 12.44 -36.36 11.69
N ASP A 711 11.36 -37.13 11.53
CA ASP A 711 10.62 -37.22 10.26
C ASP A 711 9.98 -35.88 9.87
N ILE A 712 9.69 -34.98 10.82
CA ILE A 712 9.18 -33.62 10.51
C ILE A 712 10.25 -32.81 9.78
N ILE A 713 11.51 -32.90 10.18
CA ILE A 713 12.62 -32.21 9.52
C ILE A 713 12.92 -32.84 8.15
N VAL A 714 12.84 -34.16 8.04
CA VAL A 714 12.99 -34.87 6.75
C VAL A 714 11.89 -34.46 5.77
N LEU A 715 10.63 -34.44 6.21
CA LEU A 715 9.49 -34.00 5.39
C LEU A 715 9.59 -32.53 5.01
N ALA A 716 10.03 -31.66 5.91
CA ALA A 716 10.25 -30.24 5.61
C ALA A 716 11.35 -30.04 4.55
N LYS A 717 12.45 -30.79 4.63
CA LYS A 717 13.51 -30.81 3.59
C LYS A 717 12.97 -31.32 2.26
N GLN A 718 12.18 -32.39 2.28
CA GLN A 718 11.58 -32.98 1.09
C GLN A 718 10.61 -32.01 0.41
N MET A 719 9.70 -31.38 1.17
CA MET A 719 8.77 -30.38 0.65
C MET A 719 9.51 -29.15 0.11
N CYS A 720 10.56 -28.68 0.80
CA CYS A 720 11.40 -27.58 0.33
C CYS A 720 12.09 -27.90 -1.00
N MET A 721 12.63 -29.12 -1.15
CA MET A 721 13.31 -29.56 -2.37
C MET A 721 12.32 -29.60 -3.55
N ILE A 722 11.13 -30.18 -3.36
CA ILE A 722 10.15 -30.28 -4.44
C ILE A 722 9.58 -28.91 -4.81
N MET A 723 9.34 -28.01 -3.84
CA MET A 723 8.94 -26.63 -4.12
C MET A 723 10.01 -25.87 -4.91
N MET A 724 11.30 -26.09 -4.61
CA MET A 724 12.40 -25.55 -5.40
C MET A 724 12.38 -26.06 -6.83
N GLU A 725 12.20 -27.37 -7.05
CA GLU A 725 12.10 -27.97 -8.40
C GLU A 725 10.93 -27.38 -9.21
N MET A 726 9.80 -27.09 -8.55
CA MET A 726 8.64 -26.44 -9.16
C MET A 726 8.89 -24.97 -9.50
N THR A 727 9.60 -24.23 -8.64
CA THR A 727 10.00 -22.84 -8.92
C THR A 727 11.15 -22.72 -9.92
N ASP A 728 11.96 -23.77 -10.12
CA ASP A 728 12.96 -23.78 -11.18
C ASP A 728 12.33 -24.12 -12.55
N PHE A 729 11.26 -24.92 -12.56
CA PHE A 729 10.46 -25.18 -13.76
C PHE A 729 9.89 -23.90 -14.37
N THR A 730 9.40 -22.96 -13.55
CA THR A 730 8.88 -21.66 -14.02
C THR A 730 9.96 -20.77 -14.66
N ARG A 731 11.25 -21.06 -14.42
CA ARG A 731 12.39 -20.39 -15.06
C ARG A 731 12.88 -21.11 -16.31
N GLY A 732 12.23 -22.20 -16.71
CA GLY A 732 12.70 -23.07 -17.78
C GLY A 732 13.94 -23.91 -17.42
N HIS A 733 14.23 -24.08 -16.12
CA HIS A 733 15.33 -24.87 -15.58
C HIS A 733 14.81 -25.99 -14.65
N GLY A 734 15.71 -26.70 -13.95
CA GLY A 734 15.30 -27.75 -13.02
C GLY A 734 14.95 -29.10 -13.67
N PRO A 735 14.62 -30.12 -12.84
CA PRO A 735 14.47 -31.50 -13.29
C PRO A 735 13.11 -31.81 -13.94
N LEU A 736 12.07 -31.02 -13.66
CA LEU A 736 10.71 -31.20 -14.19
C LEU A 736 10.66 -30.80 -15.67
N LYS A 737 10.17 -31.65 -16.57
CA LYS A 737 10.20 -31.40 -18.02
C LYS A 737 8.82 -31.11 -18.60
N SER A 738 7.77 -31.64 -17.99
CA SER A 738 6.39 -31.55 -18.47
C SER A 738 5.45 -31.00 -17.40
N THR A 739 4.27 -30.52 -17.81
CA THR A 739 3.17 -30.14 -16.91
C THR A 739 2.76 -31.32 -16.01
N MET A 740 2.81 -32.55 -16.54
CA MET A 740 2.55 -33.77 -15.77
C MET A 740 3.59 -33.99 -14.64
N ASP A 741 4.86 -33.64 -14.86
CA ASP A 741 5.88 -33.69 -13.82
C ASP A 741 5.59 -32.69 -12.69
N VAL A 742 5.05 -31.51 -13.03
CA VAL A 742 4.66 -30.48 -12.06
C VAL A 742 3.44 -30.94 -11.25
N ILE A 743 2.45 -31.57 -11.88
CA ILE A 743 1.29 -32.16 -11.18
C ILE A 743 1.74 -33.27 -10.24
N ASN A 744 2.65 -34.13 -10.69
CA ASN A 744 3.20 -35.20 -9.85
C ASN A 744 4.05 -34.63 -8.70
N ALA A 745 4.78 -33.53 -8.92
CA ALA A 745 5.49 -32.81 -7.85
C ALA A 745 4.52 -32.22 -6.81
N ALA A 746 3.41 -31.60 -7.24
CA ALA A 746 2.38 -31.10 -6.35
C ALA A 746 1.70 -32.21 -5.53
N LYS A 747 1.42 -33.36 -6.16
CA LYS A 747 0.92 -34.57 -5.46
C LYS A 747 1.90 -35.08 -4.40
N ARG A 748 3.20 -35.16 -4.74
CA ARG A 748 4.25 -35.58 -3.80
C ARG A 748 4.38 -34.61 -2.61
N ILE A 749 4.21 -33.31 -2.84
CA ILE A 749 4.15 -32.30 -1.77
C ILE A 749 2.92 -32.51 -0.90
N ALA A 750 1.74 -32.72 -1.49
CA ALA A 750 0.51 -32.95 -0.74
C ALA A 750 0.57 -34.23 0.11
N GLU A 751 1.18 -35.29 -0.40
CA GLU A 751 1.47 -36.51 0.36
C GLU A 751 2.43 -36.25 1.53
N ALA A 752 3.50 -35.49 1.30
CA ALA A 752 4.44 -35.11 2.36
C ALA A 752 3.78 -34.19 3.41
N GLY A 753 2.94 -33.25 2.98
CA GLY A 753 2.14 -32.37 3.84
C GLY A 753 1.14 -33.17 4.69
N THR A 754 0.49 -34.18 4.11
CA THR A 754 -0.41 -35.09 4.85
C THR A 754 0.34 -35.93 5.88
N LYS A 755 1.56 -36.41 5.56
CA LYS A 755 2.42 -37.12 6.51
C LYS A 755 2.89 -36.19 7.64
N MET A 756 3.24 -34.95 7.31
CA MET A 756 3.63 -33.93 8.28
C MET A 756 2.47 -33.57 9.21
N ASP A 757 1.26 -33.40 8.67
CA ASP A 757 0.03 -33.17 9.44
C ASP A 757 -0.23 -34.30 10.45
N LYS A 758 -0.12 -35.57 10.04
CA LYS A 758 -0.28 -36.71 10.95
C LYS A 758 0.72 -36.70 12.12
N LEU A 759 2.00 -36.44 11.84
CA LEU A 759 3.05 -36.40 12.87
C LEU A 759 2.88 -35.20 13.81
N ALA A 760 2.55 -34.03 13.25
CA ALA A 760 2.35 -32.81 14.00
C ALA A 760 1.07 -32.85 14.85
N ARG A 761 -0.02 -33.46 14.36
CA ARG A 761 -1.22 -33.73 15.19
C ARG A 761 -0.92 -34.68 16.34
N ALA A 762 -0.16 -35.74 16.12
CA ALA A 762 0.27 -36.62 17.21
C ALA A 762 1.11 -35.88 18.28
N ILE A 763 1.88 -34.86 17.89
CA ILE A 763 2.58 -33.97 18.83
C ILE A 763 1.61 -33.01 19.53
N ALA A 764 0.62 -32.47 18.81
CA ALA A 764 -0.41 -31.60 19.34
C ALA A 764 -1.31 -32.32 20.37
N ASP A 765 -1.65 -33.59 20.12
CA ASP A 765 -2.44 -34.44 21.03
C ASP A 765 -1.68 -34.77 22.32
N GLN A 766 -0.35 -34.82 22.24
CA GLN A 766 0.55 -35.01 23.38
C GLN A 766 0.85 -33.70 24.13
N CYS A 767 0.46 -32.56 23.55
CA CYS A 767 0.60 -31.25 24.18
C CYS A 767 -0.64 -30.98 25.06
N PRO A 768 -0.48 -30.55 26.32
CA PRO A 768 -1.61 -30.05 27.09
C PRO A 768 -2.23 -28.84 26.38
N GLU A 769 -3.52 -28.62 26.67
CA GLU A 769 -4.28 -27.50 26.11
C GLU A 769 -3.54 -26.18 26.36
N SER A 770 -3.12 -25.53 25.29
CA SER A 770 -2.24 -24.36 25.34
C SER A 770 -2.23 -23.64 24.00
N GLN A 771 -1.89 -22.35 24.02
CA GLN A 771 -1.72 -21.55 22.80
C GLN A 771 -0.78 -22.20 21.76
N THR A 772 0.23 -22.95 22.21
CA THR A 772 1.17 -23.64 21.31
C THR A 772 0.48 -24.75 20.50
N LYS A 773 -0.51 -25.41 21.09
CA LYS A 773 -1.32 -26.45 20.45
C LYS A 773 -2.27 -25.82 19.42
N ASP A 774 -2.94 -24.73 19.79
CA ASP A 774 -3.82 -23.98 18.90
C ASP A 774 -3.07 -23.42 17.68
N ASP A 775 -1.93 -22.78 17.91
CA ASP A 775 -1.07 -22.25 16.85
C ASP A 775 -0.59 -23.37 15.92
N LEU A 776 -0.19 -24.53 16.48
CA LEU A 776 0.23 -25.69 15.70
C LEU A 776 -0.91 -26.21 14.81
N LEU A 777 -2.11 -26.38 15.35
CA LEU A 777 -3.27 -26.85 14.58
C LEU A 777 -3.68 -25.86 13.48
N ALA A 778 -3.59 -24.55 13.75
CA ALA A 778 -3.83 -23.52 12.75
C ALA A 778 -2.80 -23.56 11.61
N TYR A 779 -1.52 -23.78 11.91
CA TYR A 779 -0.49 -23.92 10.87
C TYR A 779 -0.68 -25.20 10.04
N LEU A 780 -1.19 -26.28 10.63
CA LEU A 780 -1.54 -27.49 9.89
C LEU A 780 -2.71 -27.28 8.92
N GLN A 781 -3.73 -26.53 9.32
CA GLN A 781 -4.81 -26.12 8.41
C GLN A 781 -4.27 -25.28 7.25
N ARG A 782 -3.30 -24.39 7.50
CA ARG A 782 -2.63 -23.62 6.44
C ARG A 782 -1.80 -24.50 5.50
N ILE A 783 -1.10 -25.52 6.01
CA ILE A 783 -0.41 -26.51 5.16
C ILE A 783 -1.42 -27.22 4.25
N ALA A 784 -2.58 -27.63 4.78
CA ALA A 784 -3.62 -28.28 3.98
C ALA A 784 -4.17 -27.36 2.88
N LEU A 785 -4.51 -26.11 3.23
CA LEU A 785 -4.96 -25.08 2.29
C LEU A 785 -3.94 -24.85 1.18
N PHE A 786 -2.67 -24.62 1.53
CA PHE A 786 -1.65 -24.30 0.52
C PHE A 786 -1.21 -25.52 -0.31
N CYS A 787 -1.27 -26.73 0.24
CA CYS A 787 -1.12 -27.96 -0.56
C CYS A 787 -2.26 -28.10 -1.58
N HIS A 788 -3.48 -27.70 -1.22
CA HIS A 788 -4.64 -27.71 -2.11
C HIS A 788 -4.51 -26.65 -3.22
N GLN A 789 -4.19 -25.40 -2.85
CA GLN A 789 -3.91 -24.32 -3.80
C GLN A 789 -2.78 -24.68 -4.78
N LEU A 790 -1.70 -25.31 -4.29
CA LEU A 790 -0.59 -25.77 -5.14
C LEU A 790 -1.03 -26.87 -6.12
N ASN A 791 -1.93 -27.77 -5.70
CA ASN A 791 -2.50 -28.79 -6.59
C ASN A 791 -3.39 -28.16 -7.67
N ILE A 792 -4.24 -27.18 -7.30
CA ILE A 792 -5.06 -26.43 -8.27
C ILE A 792 -4.14 -25.73 -9.28
N ALA A 793 -3.18 -24.93 -8.79
CA ALA A 793 -2.23 -24.21 -9.64
C ALA A 793 -1.42 -25.13 -10.57
N SER A 794 -1.16 -26.38 -10.16
CA SER A 794 -0.49 -27.38 -11.02
C SER A 794 -1.40 -28.01 -12.09
N LYS A 795 -2.72 -28.12 -11.84
CA LYS A 795 -3.68 -28.82 -12.69
C LYS A 795 -4.32 -27.93 -13.76
N VAL A 796 -4.52 -26.65 -13.48
CA VAL A 796 -5.14 -25.64 -14.37
C VAL A 796 -4.51 -25.62 -15.78
N LYS A 797 -3.25 -26.09 -15.93
CA LYS A 797 -2.55 -26.18 -17.22
C LYS A 797 -2.70 -27.51 -17.99
N ALA A 798 -3.17 -28.58 -17.37
CA ALA A 798 -3.36 -29.87 -18.08
C ALA A 798 -4.56 -29.84 -19.03
N GLU A 799 -5.60 -29.07 -18.70
CA GLU A 799 -6.79 -28.91 -19.55
C GLU A 799 -6.54 -27.97 -20.73
N VAL A 800 -5.73 -26.92 -20.55
CA VAL A 800 -5.36 -25.97 -21.61
C VAL A 800 -4.46 -26.60 -22.69
N GLN A 801 -3.63 -27.61 -22.36
CA GLN A 801 -2.82 -28.33 -23.37
C GLN A 801 -3.59 -29.39 -24.15
N ASN A 802 -4.74 -29.86 -23.66
CA ASN A 802 -5.55 -30.88 -24.33
C ASN A 802 -6.61 -30.30 -25.29
N ILE A 803 -6.92 -29.00 -25.19
CA ILE A 803 -7.99 -28.36 -25.96
C ILE A 803 -7.48 -27.61 -27.21
N SER A 804 -6.19 -27.29 -27.31
CA SER A 804 -5.66 -26.50 -28.43
C SER A 804 -4.63 -27.27 -29.25
N GLY A 805 -5.12 -28.00 -30.25
CA GLY A 805 -4.32 -28.61 -31.31
C GLY A 805 -3.98 -27.66 -32.47
N ASP A 806 -3.61 -26.41 -32.19
CA ASP A 806 -3.05 -25.54 -33.24
C ASP A 806 -1.93 -24.62 -32.71
N LEU A 807 -0.82 -24.63 -33.44
CA LEU A 807 0.49 -24.13 -33.04
C LEU A 807 0.72 -22.76 -33.68
N SER A 808 0.21 -21.69 -33.05
CA SER A 808 0.72 -20.34 -33.30
C SER A 808 1.07 -19.64 -31.99
N VAL A 809 2.38 -19.50 -31.77
CA VAL A 809 2.98 -18.85 -30.60
C VAL A 809 2.75 -17.34 -30.72
N SER A 810 1.67 -16.86 -30.09
CA SER A 810 1.26 -15.45 -30.04
C SER A 810 1.23 -14.97 -28.57
N GLY A 811 1.29 -13.66 -28.36
CA GLY A 811 1.33 -12.99 -27.04
C GLY A 811 0.36 -13.54 -25.96
N PRO A 812 -0.90 -13.90 -26.28
CA PRO A 812 -1.87 -14.41 -25.29
C PRO A 812 -1.45 -15.70 -24.58
N HIS A 813 -0.67 -16.57 -25.24
CA HIS A 813 -0.23 -17.83 -24.67
C HIS A 813 0.89 -17.65 -23.63
N TRP A 814 1.69 -16.58 -23.72
CA TRP A 814 2.75 -16.29 -22.76
C TRP A 814 2.24 -15.71 -21.44
N ALA A 815 1.16 -14.92 -21.47
CA ALA A 815 0.50 -14.38 -20.28
C ALA A 815 -0.08 -15.49 -19.40
N SER A 816 -0.85 -16.42 -19.98
CA SER A 816 -1.37 -17.59 -19.25
C SER A 816 -0.25 -18.46 -18.66
N MET A 817 0.89 -18.59 -19.35
CA MET A 817 2.06 -19.29 -18.80
C MET A 817 2.71 -18.53 -17.63
N LEU A 818 2.72 -17.20 -17.68
CA LEU A 818 3.21 -16.35 -16.60
C LEU A 818 2.30 -16.46 -15.37
N ASP A 819 0.99 -16.40 -15.51
CA ASP A 819 0.03 -16.44 -14.39
C ASP A 819 0.00 -17.79 -13.69
N SER A 820 0.10 -18.86 -14.48
CA SER A 820 0.32 -20.21 -13.95
C SER A 820 1.64 -20.28 -13.17
N ALA A 821 2.71 -19.65 -13.68
CA ALA A 821 4.00 -19.63 -13.00
C ALA A 821 3.98 -18.80 -11.71
N THR A 822 3.36 -17.61 -11.70
CA THR A 822 3.28 -16.73 -10.52
C THR A 822 2.37 -17.29 -9.44
N SER A 823 1.24 -17.90 -9.82
CA SER A 823 0.34 -18.62 -8.90
C SER A 823 1.03 -19.82 -8.27
N LEU A 824 1.80 -20.58 -9.05
CA LEU A 824 2.59 -21.71 -8.55
C LEU A 824 3.68 -21.25 -7.57
N ILE A 825 4.37 -20.14 -7.87
CA ILE A 825 5.39 -19.55 -6.98
C ILE A 825 4.74 -19.04 -5.69
N THR A 826 3.58 -18.39 -5.78
CA THR A 826 2.87 -17.82 -4.63
C THR A 826 2.34 -18.90 -3.70
N ALA A 827 1.71 -19.95 -4.26
CA ALA A 827 1.27 -21.11 -3.48
C ALA A 827 2.47 -21.82 -2.82
N SER A 828 3.58 -21.98 -3.54
CA SER A 828 4.82 -22.56 -3.00
C SER A 828 5.42 -21.70 -1.87
N LYS A 829 5.42 -20.37 -2.01
CA LYS A 829 5.88 -19.43 -0.97
C LYS A 829 5.03 -19.54 0.30
N ASN A 830 3.71 -19.51 0.15
CA ASN A 830 2.78 -19.57 1.26
C ASN A 830 2.89 -20.91 2.01
N LEU A 831 3.03 -22.01 1.26
CA LEU A 831 3.28 -23.32 1.82
C LEU A 831 4.63 -23.38 2.55
N MET A 832 5.70 -22.81 1.98
CA MET A 832 7.02 -22.74 2.60
C MET A 832 6.95 -22.08 3.99
N ASN A 833 6.28 -20.93 4.09
CA ASN A 833 6.09 -20.22 5.36
C ASN A 833 5.30 -21.06 6.38
N ALA A 834 4.20 -21.70 5.95
CA ALA A 834 3.42 -22.58 6.82
C ALA A 834 4.25 -23.76 7.37
N VAL A 835 5.12 -24.35 6.53
CA VAL A 835 6.06 -25.41 6.93
C VAL A 835 7.07 -24.90 7.97
N VAL A 836 7.64 -23.70 7.80
CA VAL A 836 8.54 -23.08 8.79
C VAL A 836 7.87 -22.96 10.15
N LEU A 837 6.66 -22.40 10.18
CA LEU A 837 5.91 -22.16 11.42
C LEU A 837 5.51 -23.47 12.10
N THR A 838 5.18 -24.49 11.31
CA THR A 838 4.85 -25.83 11.80
C THR A 838 6.06 -26.50 12.44
N VAL A 839 7.23 -26.46 11.80
CA VAL A 839 8.48 -27.02 12.37
C VAL A 839 8.82 -26.37 13.71
N LYS A 840 8.73 -25.04 13.79
CA LYS A 840 8.98 -24.29 15.04
C LYS A 840 8.00 -24.69 16.14
N SER A 841 6.71 -24.75 15.82
CA SER A 841 5.65 -25.05 16.78
C SER A 841 5.71 -26.49 17.27
N CYS A 842 6.01 -27.45 16.38
CA CYS A 842 6.27 -28.84 16.74
C CYS A 842 7.44 -28.99 17.72
N TYR A 843 8.52 -28.20 17.56
CA TYR A 843 9.63 -28.19 18.51
C TYR A 843 9.20 -27.69 19.89
N VAL A 844 8.50 -26.55 19.95
CA VAL A 844 8.04 -25.97 21.21
C VAL A 844 7.09 -26.93 21.92
N ALA A 845 6.09 -27.48 21.21
CA ALA A 845 5.15 -28.46 21.74
C ALA A 845 5.86 -29.72 22.28
N SER A 846 6.85 -30.25 21.54
CA SER A 846 7.58 -31.47 21.91
C SER A 846 8.58 -31.29 23.07
N THR A 847 9.02 -30.06 23.37
CA THR A 847 10.09 -29.82 24.36
C THR A 847 9.61 -29.15 25.63
N LYS A 848 8.65 -28.22 25.54
CA LYS A 848 8.13 -27.44 26.66
C LYS A 848 7.36 -28.31 27.67
N TYR A 849 6.73 -29.40 27.21
CA TYR A 849 5.83 -30.22 28.04
C TYR A 849 6.37 -31.62 28.41
N LYS A 850 7.67 -31.89 28.20
CA LYS A 850 8.32 -33.16 28.56
C LYS A 850 8.18 -33.57 30.04
N LYS A 851 7.93 -32.63 30.96
CA LYS A 851 7.68 -32.94 32.38
C LYS A 851 6.28 -33.51 32.65
N ALA A 852 5.27 -33.13 31.87
CA ALA A 852 3.90 -33.65 32.01
C ALA A 852 3.78 -35.10 31.50
N MET A 853 4.56 -35.46 30.46
CA MET A 853 4.66 -36.82 29.92
C MET A 853 5.22 -37.88 30.88
N LYS A 854 5.89 -37.50 31.99
CA LYS A 854 6.31 -38.49 33.01
C LYS A 854 5.15 -38.97 33.90
N SER A 855 4.01 -38.28 33.88
CA SER A 855 2.82 -38.59 34.71
C SER A 855 1.85 -39.56 34.04
N HIS A 856 1.87 -39.67 32.71
CA HIS A 856 1.05 -40.60 31.95
C HIS A 856 1.97 -41.46 31.10
N ASN A 857 1.88 -42.77 31.27
CA ASN A 857 2.78 -43.82 30.81
C ASN A 857 2.90 -43.94 29.26
N VAL A 858 3.23 -42.84 28.56
CA VAL A 858 3.39 -42.77 27.10
C VAL A 858 4.87 -42.96 26.78
N ASN A 859 5.20 -44.16 26.31
CA ASN A 859 6.55 -44.54 25.92
C ASN A 859 6.96 -43.85 24.61
N SER A 860 8.00 -43.01 24.70
CA SER A 860 8.77 -42.38 23.60
C SER A 860 8.16 -41.16 22.89
N PRO A 861 8.93 -40.07 22.68
CA PRO A 861 8.48 -38.92 21.87
C PRO A 861 8.26 -39.31 20.40
N VAL A 862 7.25 -38.69 19.75
CA VAL A 862 6.88 -38.93 18.32
C VAL A 862 8.05 -38.66 17.38
N VAL A 863 8.85 -37.63 17.66
CA VAL A 863 10.08 -37.29 16.93
C VAL A 863 11.18 -36.87 17.90
N MET A 864 12.43 -37.19 17.57
CA MET A 864 13.57 -36.77 18.38
C MET A 864 14.17 -35.44 17.90
N TRP A 865 14.06 -34.41 18.74
CA TRP A 865 14.73 -33.13 18.52
C TRP A 865 16.18 -33.19 19.00
N LYS A 866 17.11 -33.38 18.07
CA LYS A 866 18.55 -33.26 18.32
C LYS A 866 19.08 -32.03 17.62
N MET A 867 19.78 -31.17 18.35
CA MET A 867 20.49 -30.06 17.73
C MET A 867 21.67 -30.60 16.94
N ARG A 868 21.84 -30.12 15.70
CA ARG A 868 23.02 -30.40 14.91
C ARG A 868 24.24 -29.77 15.59
N ALA A 869 25.36 -30.49 15.66
CA ALA A 869 26.59 -29.91 16.22
C ALA A 869 26.92 -28.61 15.46
N PRO A 870 27.18 -27.49 16.16
CA PRO A 870 27.32 -26.20 15.49
C PRO A 870 28.52 -26.24 14.55
N GLU A 871 28.26 -26.26 13.24
CA GLU A 871 29.29 -25.99 12.24
C GLU A 871 29.86 -24.59 12.53
N LYS A 872 31.20 -24.47 12.54
CA LYS A 872 31.86 -23.18 12.73
C LYS A 872 31.56 -22.29 11.51
N LYS A 873 30.46 -21.55 11.58
CA LYS A 873 30.14 -20.49 10.63
C LYS A 873 30.71 -19.15 11.15
N PRO A 874 31.37 -18.35 10.29
CA PRO A 874 31.83 -17.01 10.66
C PRO A 874 30.62 -16.12 10.94
N LEU A 875 30.70 -15.30 12.00
CA LEU A 875 29.62 -14.36 12.39
C LEU A 875 29.39 -13.23 11.37
N VAL A 876 30.24 -13.12 10.34
CA VAL A 876 30.07 -12.23 9.19
C VAL A 876 30.03 -13.10 7.94
N ARG A 877 28.90 -13.13 7.25
CA ARG A 877 28.85 -13.57 5.84
C ARG A 877 29.64 -12.52 5.05
N ARG A 878 30.71 -12.92 4.38
CA ARG A 878 31.15 -12.16 3.19
C ARG A 878 30.03 -12.37 2.17
N GLU A 879 29.17 -11.37 2.00
CA GLU A 879 28.27 -11.33 0.84
C GLU A 879 29.13 -11.52 -0.41
N LYS A 880 28.70 -12.42 -1.30
CA LYS A 880 29.43 -12.62 -2.56
C LYS A 880 29.27 -11.35 -3.40
N PRO A 881 30.29 -10.92 -4.17
CA PRO A 881 30.20 -9.75 -5.03
C PRO A 881 28.97 -9.73 -5.97
N GLU A 882 28.46 -10.91 -6.31
CA GLU A 882 27.26 -11.11 -7.15
C GLU A 882 25.97 -10.59 -6.48
N GLU A 883 25.86 -10.66 -5.15
CA GLU A 883 24.69 -10.16 -4.38
C GLU A 883 24.73 -8.63 -4.21
N LEU A 884 25.92 -8.02 -4.20
CA LEU A 884 26.09 -6.56 -4.24
C LEU A 884 25.75 -5.97 -5.62
N SER A 885 26.00 -6.69 -6.71
CA SER A 885 25.70 -6.20 -8.06
C SER A 885 24.19 -6.07 -8.33
N ALA A 886 23.35 -6.84 -7.64
CA ALA A 886 21.89 -6.77 -7.82
C ALA A 886 21.28 -5.55 -7.09
N LYS A 887 21.83 -5.15 -5.94
CA LYS A 887 21.41 -3.95 -5.20
C LYS A 887 21.99 -2.64 -5.75
N VAL A 888 23.03 -2.69 -6.58
CA VAL A 888 23.75 -1.49 -7.08
C VAL A 888 23.29 -1.02 -8.48
N ARG A 889 22.32 -1.68 -9.13
CA ARG A 889 21.82 -1.24 -10.46
C ARG A 889 20.65 -0.26 -10.47
N LYS A 890 20.18 0.23 -9.31
CA LYS A 890 19.37 1.47 -9.23
C LYS A 890 20.09 2.48 -8.35
N GLY A 891 20.89 3.32 -9.01
CA GLY A 891 21.62 4.42 -8.37
C GLY A 891 22.72 4.93 -9.29
N SER A 892 22.52 6.14 -9.81
CA SER A 892 23.46 6.97 -10.58
C SER A 892 24.94 6.75 -10.22
N GLN A 893 25.79 6.74 -11.25
CA GLN A 893 27.25 6.59 -11.18
C GLN A 893 27.86 7.45 -10.05
N LYS A 894 28.23 6.83 -8.92
CA LYS A 894 29.04 7.49 -7.89
C LYS A 894 30.49 7.60 -8.35
N ARG A 895 30.92 8.84 -8.60
CA ARG A 895 32.32 9.26 -8.50
C ARG A 895 32.85 8.88 -7.11
N HIS A 896 34.08 8.37 -7.09
CA HIS A 896 34.81 8.03 -5.88
C HIS A 896 35.11 9.31 -5.08
N VAL A 897 34.50 9.47 -3.91
CA VAL A 897 34.75 10.60 -3.00
C VAL A 897 35.36 10.09 -1.70
N SER A 898 36.47 10.74 -1.31
CA SER A 898 37.28 10.44 -0.14
C SER A 898 36.52 10.66 1.20
N PRO A 899 36.76 9.85 2.24
CA PRO A 899 36.11 9.94 3.56
C PRO A 899 36.32 11.25 4.36
N ILE A 900 36.99 12.25 3.79
CA ILE A 900 37.25 13.56 4.42
C ILE A 900 36.23 14.64 3.96
N GLN A 901 35.35 14.35 3.01
CA GLN A 901 34.30 15.28 2.55
C GLN A 901 32.94 15.15 3.26
N ALA A 902 32.74 14.15 4.12
CA ALA A 902 31.51 14.03 4.93
C ALA A 902 31.42 15.05 6.09
N LEU A 903 32.45 15.88 6.28
CA LEU A 903 32.48 16.97 7.24
C LEU A 903 32.36 18.35 6.58
N SER A 904 32.31 18.44 5.25
CA SER A 904 32.11 19.72 4.54
C SER A 904 30.64 20.07 4.27
N GLU A 905 29.69 19.21 4.62
CA GLU A 905 28.23 19.51 4.51
C GLU A 905 27.72 20.51 5.57
N PHE A 906 28.62 21.04 6.42
CA PHE A 906 28.32 22.10 7.39
C PHE A 906 28.77 23.52 6.95
N SER A 907 29.11 23.76 5.68
CA SER A 907 29.54 25.11 5.25
C SER A 907 29.29 25.47 3.78
N GLY A 908 28.49 26.53 3.54
CA GLY A 908 28.41 27.34 2.30
C GLY A 908 27.21 27.01 1.40
N ARG A 909 26.16 27.85 1.33
CA ARG A 909 26.01 28.99 0.38
C ARG A 909 26.52 28.67 -1.03
N ASP A 910 25.61 28.39 -1.97
CA ASP A 910 25.38 29.23 -3.15
C ASP A 910 24.28 28.63 -4.07
N THR A 911 23.50 29.54 -4.67
CA THR A 911 22.57 29.40 -5.81
C THR A 911 21.16 28.82 -5.62
N PHE A 912 20.22 29.79 -5.59
CA PHE A 912 18.80 29.85 -6.04
C PHE A 912 17.75 28.87 -5.53
#